data_AF-A0A1F6IX33-F1
#
_entry.id   AF-A0A1F6IX33-F1
#
_cell.length_a   1.000
_cell.length_b   1.000
_cell.length_c   1.000
_cell.angle_alpha   90.00
_cell.angle_beta   90.00
_cell.angle_gamma   90.00
#
_symmetry.space_group_name_H-M   'P 1'
#
loop_
_entity.id
_entity.type
_entity.pdbx_description
1 polymer ?
#
loop_
_entity_poly.entity_id
_entity_poly.type
_entity_poly.pdbx_seq_one_letter_code
_entity_poly.pdbx_strand_id
1 'polypeptide(L)'
;MSYIFKLLLILVFFIFSSTYVFAQRKESFITIVNPVRISSYTKDPALSLKKEYDVVAERNLSATWLLTYDAISDVSLFEIFSSMDGKQELGIFLEVTENFSNASGISYNKTNSWHYANALFLSGHKQGDRKKLIDEVFSEFKNKFGYYPKSVGGWWVDSFSLSYMKQKYGITGVLGLSDQFDLDNYQVWGTPYSIPFYPSKIHAGIPGDSPNKLDIVTFRWAARDPLNGYVSPSEKQASPVRDLSNGASLYSVQDYPQVGASDEYFERLIELYSVQNKYNEFGHLTIGLEADYSPDIYEAIFAKRLDSVREFESQGVRVLTMEQFSNWYRNEFKVMPPHFIEADDLLGTPKKAMWYQSAFYRIGLVYDYNSRKLRIVDLRPYQNNFQEPFYISPNKQFNLSINLPYVIDYMNDKNSVREINVGNLESISREGNYIKLKFEKESIIFRENEILTEEISVPKIMNDRKFNVAPEELVLSDFSFNIPFSIKFRLEQYKMPISLILFFSGLLFIRTVQRKKKLLLYCSIVLLLLISWYFIFLLGSKYYISQTEVDGLSVLERLPKGRVLAYDKDCIRCKFETQYKPAAARGIKSYVGRMSGQETLIDFSFSIAKTSKDARKILENKNIDYVYLVKYEDYIEHLPYLPQDLGLSKIYSNANTEIWKIN
;
A
#
# COMPACT_ATOMS: atom_id res chain seq x y z
N MET A 1 48.52 20.98 57.52
CA MET A 1 48.03 20.95 56.12
C MET A 1 47.17 19.69 55.89
N SER A 2 46.41 19.26 56.90
CA SER A 2 45.02 19.58 57.24
C SER A 2 44.00 19.09 56.21
N TYR A 3 43.28 18.04 56.62
CA TYR A 3 42.10 17.43 56.00
C TYR A 3 41.11 18.44 55.40
N ILE A 4 41.07 19.65 55.95
CA ILE A 4 40.26 20.78 55.46
C ILE A 4 40.56 21.11 53.99
N PHE A 5 41.82 21.04 53.56
CA PHE A 5 42.18 21.34 52.16
C PHE A 5 41.72 20.26 51.18
N LYS A 6 41.73 18.99 51.61
CA LYS A 6 41.19 17.86 50.83
C LYS A 6 39.66 17.91 50.76
N LEU A 7 39.00 18.30 51.86
CA LEU A 7 37.55 18.47 51.89
C LEU A 7 37.11 19.63 51.00
N LEU A 8 37.86 20.74 50.98
CA LEU A 8 37.61 21.86 50.09
C LEU A 8 37.77 21.48 48.62
N LEU A 9 38.78 20.67 48.29
CA LEU A 9 39.01 20.17 46.92
C LEU A 9 37.88 19.25 46.44
N ILE A 10 37.33 18.41 47.32
CA ILE A 10 36.18 17.56 47.00
C ILE A 10 34.91 18.41 46.82
N LEU A 11 34.69 19.41 47.67
CA LEU A 11 33.55 20.33 47.54
C LEU A 11 33.63 21.19 46.28
N VAL A 12 34.82 21.68 45.92
CA VAL A 12 35.05 22.37 44.64
C VAL A 12 34.83 21.42 43.47
N PHE A 13 35.23 20.15 43.56
CA PHE A 13 34.93 19.16 42.52
C PHE A 13 33.42 18.97 42.34
N PHE A 14 32.63 18.91 43.43
CA PHE A 14 31.17 18.79 43.35
C PHE A 14 30.45 20.08 42.93
N ILE A 15 31.01 21.25 43.21
CA ILE A 15 30.47 22.56 42.76
C ILE A 15 30.74 22.78 41.27
N PHE A 16 31.84 22.25 40.72
CA PHE A 16 32.18 22.34 39.29
C PHE A 16 31.79 21.10 38.47
N SER A 17 31.36 19.99 39.10
CA SER A 17 30.84 18.80 38.41
C SER A 17 29.32 18.76 38.30
N SER A 18 28.62 19.85 38.63
CA SER A 18 27.23 20.04 38.21
C SER A 18 27.18 20.40 36.73
N THR A 19 27.59 19.47 35.87
CA THR A 19 26.96 19.42 34.55
C THR A 19 25.50 19.15 34.84
N TYR A 20 24.68 20.21 34.80
CA TYR A 20 23.26 20.08 34.56
C TYR A 20 23.15 19.21 33.31
N VAL A 21 22.88 17.92 33.50
CA VAL A 21 22.35 17.07 32.44
C VAL A 21 20.97 17.64 32.21
N PHE A 22 20.89 18.70 31.42
CA PHE A 22 19.67 19.00 30.70
C PHE A 22 19.41 17.73 29.91
N ALA A 23 18.39 16.98 30.28
CA ALA A 23 17.82 15.98 29.39
C ALA A 23 17.55 16.74 28.08
N GLN A 24 18.38 16.50 27.06
CA GLN A 24 18.25 17.18 25.78
C GLN A 24 16.85 16.85 25.31
N ARG A 25 15.99 17.87 25.25
CA ARG A 25 14.64 17.70 24.75
C ARG A 25 14.78 17.20 23.32
N LYS A 26 14.31 15.98 23.07
CA LYS A 26 14.35 15.36 21.76
C LYS A 26 13.57 16.21 20.78
N GLU A 27 14.07 16.30 19.55
CA GLU A 27 13.49 17.18 18.54
C GLU A 27 12.02 16.81 18.24
N SER A 28 11.18 17.82 18.09
CA SER A 28 9.74 17.69 17.91
C SER A 28 9.30 18.53 16.72
N PHE A 29 8.54 17.95 15.80
CA PHE A 29 8.22 18.56 14.53
C PHE A 29 6.75 18.45 14.16
N ILE A 30 6.21 19.51 13.56
CA ILE A 30 4.98 19.48 12.78
C ILE A 30 5.31 19.96 11.36
N THR A 31 4.79 19.27 10.35
CA THR A 31 4.84 19.71 8.95
C THR A 31 3.43 19.99 8.47
N ILE A 32 3.18 21.22 8.02
CA ILE A 32 1.91 21.64 7.42
C ILE A 32 2.02 21.47 5.91
N VAL A 33 1.13 20.68 5.31
CA VAL A 33 1.15 20.38 3.87
C VAL A 33 -0.25 20.52 3.30
N ASN A 34 -0.44 21.37 2.30
CA ASN A 34 -1.75 21.65 1.70
C ASN A 34 -1.72 21.23 0.22
N PRO A 35 -2.40 20.14 -0.16
CA PRO A 35 -2.63 19.81 -1.57
C PRO A 35 -3.52 20.85 -2.24
N VAL A 36 -3.09 21.41 -3.37
CA VAL A 36 -3.81 22.43 -4.13
C VAL A 36 -4.22 21.88 -5.49
N ARG A 37 -5.53 21.80 -5.73
CA ARG A 37 -6.11 21.28 -6.97
C ARG A 37 -7.29 22.12 -7.45
N ILE A 38 -7.57 22.02 -8.75
CA ILE A 38 -8.77 22.60 -9.37
C ILE A 38 -9.82 21.49 -9.47
N SER A 39 -10.75 21.47 -8.53
CA SER A 39 -11.82 20.48 -8.48
C SER A 39 -13.10 21.00 -9.12
N SER A 40 -13.87 20.11 -9.77
CA SER A 40 -15.15 20.48 -10.40
C SER A 40 -16.22 20.96 -9.43
N TYR A 41 -16.04 20.71 -8.13
CA TYR A 41 -16.97 21.10 -7.06
C TYR A 41 -16.53 22.36 -6.30
N THR A 42 -15.34 22.89 -6.56
CA THR A 42 -14.84 24.12 -5.94
C THR A 42 -15.29 25.30 -6.79
N LYS A 43 -16.18 26.14 -6.23
CA LYS A 43 -16.77 27.27 -6.96
C LYS A 43 -15.75 28.33 -7.37
N ASP A 44 -14.81 28.63 -6.48
CA ASP A 44 -13.77 29.64 -6.67
C ASP A 44 -12.47 29.13 -6.03
N PRO A 45 -11.63 28.42 -6.80
CA PRO A 45 -10.36 27.88 -6.32
C PRO A 45 -9.39 28.97 -5.83
N ALA A 46 -9.40 30.16 -6.45
CA ALA A 46 -8.54 31.26 -6.05
C ALA A 46 -8.94 31.83 -4.68
N LEU A 47 -10.23 32.06 -4.46
CA LEU A 47 -10.71 32.49 -3.15
C LEU A 47 -10.46 31.42 -2.07
N SER A 48 -10.67 30.15 -2.39
CA SER A 48 -10.41 29.01 -1.50
C SER A 48 -8.94 28.99 -1.05
N LEU A 49 -8.00 28.95 -2.01
CA LEU A 49 -6.57 29.00 -1.76
C LEU A 49 -6.15 30.25 -0.99
N LYS A 50 -6.67 31.43 -1.37
CA LYS A 50 -6.32 32.69 -0.71
C LYS A 50 -6.68 32.66 0.77
N LYS A 51 -7.87 32.13 1.10
CA LYS A 51 -8.34 32.04 2.48
C LYS A 51 -7.57 31.02 3.30
N GLU A 52 -7.21 29.90 2.71
CA GLU A 52 -6.33 28.94 3.36
C GLU A 52 -4.94 29.54 3.63
N TYR A 53 -4.36 30.25 2.65
CA TYR A 53 -3.08 30.93 2.82
C TYR A 53 -3.15 32.00 3.91
N ASP A 54 -4.20 32.82 3.92
CA ASP A 54 -4.37 33.90 4.90
C ASP A 54 -4.34 33.38 6.34
N VAL A 55 -5.06 32.29 6.63
CA VAL A 55 -5.07 31.74 8.00
C VAL A 55 -3.71 31.16 8.42
N VAL A 56 -2.91 30.64 7.48
CA VAL A 56 -1.53 30.18 7.73
C VAL A 56 -0.60 31.38 7.96
N ALA A 57 -0.68 32.40 7.10
CA ALA A 57 0.17 33.59 7.12
C ALA A 57 -0.06 34.45 8.38
N GLU A 58 -1.32 34.64 8.78
CA GLU A 58 -1.70 35.36 10.01
C GLU A 58 -1.05 34.76 11.27
N ARG A 59 -0.83 33.44 11.26
CA ARG A 59 -0.19 32.68 12.34
C ARG A 59 1.33 32.57 12.18
N ASN A 60 1.88 33.13 11.10
CA ASN A 60 3.31 33.14 10.80
C ASN A 60 3.91 31.72 10.77
N LEU A 61 3.15 30.75 10.26
CA LEU A 61 3.51 29.33 10.21
C LEU A 61 4.20 28.98 8.88
N SER A 62 5.15 28.04 8.93
CA SER A 62 5.75 27.44 7.74
C SER A 62 4.82 26.37 7.18
N ALA A 63 4.58 26.37 5.86
CA ALA A 63 3.76 25.36 5.20
C ALA A 63 4.28 25.02 3.80
N THR A 64 3.91 23.84 3.32
CA THR A 64 4.19 23.37 1.95
C THR A 64 2.90 23.27 1.15
N TRP A 65 2.86 23.86 -0.04
CA TRP A 65 1.72 23.86 -0.96
C TRP A 65 2.04 22.95 -2.14
N LEU A 66 1.35 21.82 -2.26
CA LEU A 66 1.62 20.85 -3.33
C LEU A 66 0.63 21.06 -4.46
N LEU A 67 1.10 21.53 -5.61
CA LEU A 67 0.25 22.02 -6.69
C LEU A 67 0.04 20.96 -7.77
N THR A 68 -1.21 20.69 -8.17
CA THR A 68 -1.47 19.86 -9.36
C THR A 68 -1.04 20.57 -10.64
N TYR A 69 -0.85 19.82 -11.73
CA TYR A 69 -0.51 20.40 -13.04
C TYR A 69 -1.50 21.50 -13.46
N ASP A 70 -2.80 21.25 -13.28
CA ASP A 70 -3.84 22.22 -13.59
C ASP A 70 -3.74 23.48 -12.70
N ALA A 71 -3.42 23.32 -11.41
CA ALA A 71 -3.22 24.45 -10.50
C ALA A 71 -1.99 25.31 -10.86
N ILE A 72 -0.89 24.70 -11.30
CA ILE A 72 0.32 25.40 -11.77
C ILE A 72 0.02 26.21 -13.04
N SER A 73 -0.87 25.69 -13.90
CA SER A 73 -1.22 26.30 -15.18
C SER A 73 -2.24 27.44 -15.05
N ASP A 74 -2.94 27.56 -13.92
CA ASP A 74 -3.98 28.55 -13.69
C ASP A 74 -3.42 29.92 -13.30
N VAL A 75 -3.80 30.96 -14.06
CA VAL A 75 -3.31 32.32 -13.88
C VAL A 75 -3.79 32.94 -12.56
N SER A 76 -5.03 32.65 -12.14
CA SER A 76 -5.61 33.22 -10.93
C SER A 76 -4.96 32.67 -9.66
N LEU A 77 -4.57 31.39 -9.66
CA LEU A 77 -3.82 30.79 -8.55
C LEU A 77 -2.37 31.27 -8.52
N PHE A 78 -1.74 31.45 -9.68
CA PHE A 78 -0.36 31.92 -9.77
C PHE A 78 -0.13 33.27 -9.09
N GLU A 79 -1.07 34.21 -9.21
CA GLU A 79 -1.00 35.50 -8.52
C GLU A 79 -0.88 35.32 -6.99
N ILE A 80 -1.63 34.37 -6.43
CA ILE A 80 -1.59 34.05 -5.00
C ILE A 80 -0.24 33.41 -4.64
N PHE A 81 0.22 32.40 -5.38
CA PHE A 81 1.51 31.75 -5.12
C PHE A 81 2.67 32.74 -5.17
N SER A 82 2.65 33.68 -6.13
CA SER A 82 3.69 34.69 -6.27
C SER A 82 3.72 35.71 -5.13
N SER A 83 2.62 35.84 -4.40
CA SER A 83 2.48 36.73 -3.24
C SER A 83 2.85 36.09 -1.90
N MET A 84 3.04 34.77 -1.88
CA MET A 84 3.36 34.02 -0.65
C MET A 84 4.74 34.40 -0.10
N ASP A 85 4.85 34.47 1.22
CA ASP A 85 6.10 34.78 1.91
C ASP A 85 7.13 33.64 1.88
N GLY A 86 8.36 33.93 2.33
CA GLY A 86 9.46 32.97 2.33
C GLY A 86 9.33 31.80 3.30
N LYS A 87 8.25 31.70 4.09
CA LYS A 87 7.94 30.51 4.90
C LYS A 87 7.06 29.50 4.15
N GLN A 88 6.58 29.86 2.96
CA GLN A 88 5.77 29.00 2.12
C GLN A 88 6.65 28.27 1.10
N GLU A 89 6.66 26.95 1.15
CA GLU A 89 7.29 26.11 0.14
C GLU A 89 6.27 25.73 -0.94
N LEU A 90 6.63 25.83 -2.22
CA LEU A 90 5.83 25.31 -3.32
C LEU A 90 6.40 23.97 -3.82
N GLY A 91 5.53 22.99 -4.02
CA GLY A 91 5.84 21.66 -4.56
C GLY A 91 4.80 21.17 -5.57
N ILE A 92 4.86 19.89 -5.95
CA ILE A 92 3.95 19.29 -6.94
C ILE A 92 3.06 18.23 -6.27
N PHE A 93 1.75 18.27 -6.54
CA PHE A 93 0.82 17.19 -6.23
C PHE A 93 0.47 16.41 -7.50
N LEU A 94 0.76 15.12 -7.50
CA LEU A 94 0.69 14.24 -8.67
C LEU A 94 -0.71 13.62 -8.77
N GLU A 95 -1.60 14.33 -9.44
CA GLU A 95 -2.90 13.84 -9.92
C GLU A 95 -2.93 13.95 -11.43
N VAL A 96 -3.09 12.81 -12.13
CA VAL A 96 -3.16 12.79 -13.59
C VAL A 96 -4.54 13.20 -14.03
N THR A 97 -4.60 14.27 -14.84
CA THR A 97 -5.82 14.79 -15.46
C THR A 97 -5.77 14.67 -16.98
N GLU A 98 -6.90 14.92 -17.64
CA GLU A 98 -6.97 14.94 -19.10
C GLU A 98 -6.06 16.03 -19.69
N ASN A 99 -6.07 17.23 -19.09
CA ASN A 99 -5.19 18.33 -19.48
C ASN A 99 -3.71 17.98 -19.32
N PHE A 100 -3.34 17.44 -18.15
CA PHE A 100 -1.97 17.03 -17.87
C PHE A 100 -1.48 15.95 -18.84
N SER A 101 -2.32 14.95 -19.13
CA SER A 101 -2.01 13.89 -20.09
C SER A 101 -1.80 14.45 -21.50
N ASN A 102 -2.68 15.34 -21.95
CA ASN A 102 -2.61 15.96 -23.27
C ASN A 102 -1.34 16.80 -23.44
N ALA A 103 -1.01 17.62 -22.43
CA ALA A 103 0.23 18.41 -22.43
C ALA A 103 1.48 17.51 -22.48
N SER A 104 1.43 16.36 -21.80
CA SER A 104 2.51 15.36 -21.78
C SER A 104 2.60 14.51 -23.05
N GLY A 105 1.69 14.70 -24.02
CA GLY A 105 1.65 13.93 -25.27
C GLY A 105 1.31 12.45 -25.05
N ILE A 106 0.44 12.15 -24.09
CA ILE A 106 -0.06 10.79 -23.82
C ILE A 106 -1.59 10.75 -23.80
N SER A 107 -2.16 9.57 -24.00
CA SER A 107 -3.60 9.37 -23.84
C SER A 107 -4.01 9.31 -22.37
N TYR A 108 -5.02 10.09 -21.99
CA TYR A 108 -5.64 10.00 -20.67
C TYR A 108 -6.46 8.71 -20.54
N ASN A 109 -6.32 8.01 -19.42
CA ASN A 109 -7.11 6.81 -19.10
C ASN A 109 -8.51 7.21 -18.65
N LYS A 110 -9.34 7.72 -19.56
CA LYS A 110 -10.68 8.21 -19.24
C LYS A 110 -11.57 7.10 -18.67
N THR A 111 -12.12 7.36 -17.49
CA THR A 111 -13.07 6.50 -16.75
C THR A 111 -14.38 7.28 -16.50
N ASN A 112 -15.33 6.64 -15.84
CA ASN A 112 -16.55 7.29 -15.33
C ASN A 112 -16.33 8.10 -14.04
N SER A 113 -15.13 8.05 -13.45
CA SER A 113 -14.78 8.77 -12.23
C SER A 113 -13.30 9.14 -12.19
N TRP A 114 -13.02 10.42 -11.91
CA TRP A 114 -11.66 10.96 -11.90
C TRP A 114 -10.76 10.32 -10.84
N HIS A 115 -11.32 9.88 -9.70
CA HIS A 115 -10.55 9.32 -8.58
C HIS A 115 -10.19 7.83 -8.76
N TYR A 116 -10.51 7.20 -9.89
CA TYR A 116 -10.11 5.81 -10.10
C TYR A 116 -8.59 5.69 -10.28
N ALA A 117 -8.00 4.70 -9.62
CA ALA A 117 -6.55 4.55 -9.49
C ALA A 117 -5.83 4.41 -10.84
N ASN A 118 -6.45 3.77 -11.83
CA ASN A 118 -5.91 3.65 -13.18
C ASN A 118 -5.88 4.98 -13.97
N ALA A 119 -6.67 5.96 -13.57
CA ALA A 119 -6.74 7.28 -14.21
C ALA A 119 -5.92 8.31 -13.44
N LEU A 120 -6.05 8.34 -12.11
CA LEU A 120 -5.48 9.37 -11.25
C LEU A 120 -3.98 9.23 -11.03
N PHE A 121 -3.48 8.00 -10.91
CA PHE A 121 -2.10 7.75 -10.49
C PHE A 121 -1.17 7.52 -11.66
N LEU A 122 0.09 7.95 -11.49
CA LEU A 122 1.19 7.59 -12.41
C LEU A 122 1.26 6.08 -12.63
N SER A 123 1.01 5.28 -11.59
CA SER A 123 1.02 3.81 -11.67
C SER A 123 0.00 3.25 -12.66
N GLY A 124 -1.06 3.98 -13.03
CA GLY A 124 -2.02 3.61 -14.08
C GLY A 124 -1.47 3.70 -15.52
N HIS A 125 -0.32 4.34 -15.68
CA HIS A 125 0.36 4.54 -16.96
C HIS A 125 1.61 3.67 -17.06
N LYS A 126 2.07 3.43 -18.29
CA LYS A 126 3.33 2.70 -18.53
C LYS A 126 4.51 3.56 -18.10
N GLN A 127 5.62 2.95 -17.71
CA GLN A 127 6.82 3.66 -17.25
C GLN A 127 7.29 4.78 -18.21
N GLY A 128 7.20 4.57 -19.53
CA GLY A 128 7.53 5.60 -20.52
C GLY A 128 6.61 6.82 -20.45
N ASP A 129 5.31 6.60 -20.24
CA ASP A 129 4.31 7.67 -20.10
C ASP A 129 4.41 8.35 -18.73
N ARG A 130 4.73 7.60 -17.66
CA ARG A 130 5.05 8.17 -16.34
C ARG A 130 6.17 9.20 -16.43
N LYS A 131 7.25 8.88 -17.15
CA LYS A 131 8.37 9.81 -17.36
C LYS A 131 7.94 11.08 -18.09
N LYS A 132 7.11 10.97 -19.14
CA LYS A 132 6.59 12.14 -19.86
C LYS A 132 5.74 13.04 -18.97
N LEU A 133 4.82 12.45 -18.20
CA LEU A 133 4.01 13.18 -17.20
C LEU A 133 4.92 13.92 -16.21
N ILE A 134 5.87 13.21 -15.59
CA ILE A 134 6.80 13.81 -14.64
C ILE A 134 7.60 14.94 -15.30
N ASP A 135 8.12 14.73 -16.50
CA ASP A 135 8.92 15.73 -17.20
C ASP A 135 8.14 16.99 -17.52
N GLU A 136 6.89 16.84 -17.96
CA GLU A 136 5.99 17.95 -18.29
C GLU A 136 5.68 18.80 -17.05
N VAL A 137 5.24 18.18 -15.94
CA VAL A 137 4.89 18.95 -14.73
C VAL A 137 6.11 19.60 -14.07
N PHE A 138 7.28 18.96 -14.08
CA PHE A 138 8.50 19.58 -13.56
C PHE A 138 9.01 20.72 -14.46
N SER A 139 8.85 20.58 -15.77
CA SER A 139 9.16 21.63 -16.73
C SER A 139 8.25 22.83 -16.52
N GLU A 140 6.93 22.61 -16.44
CA GLU A 140 5.95 23.67 -16.23
C GLU A 140 6.16 24.37 -14.87
N PHE A 141 6.40 23.61 -13.81
CA PHE A 141 6.74 24.16 -12.50
C PHE A 141 7.98 25.07 -12.58
N LYS A 142 9.07 24.60 -13.23
CA LYS A 142 10.29 25.41 -13.38
C LYS A 142 10.06 26.65 -14.24
N ASN A 143 9.23 26.57 -15.27
CA ASN A 143 8.90 27.72 -16.11
C ASN A 143 8.16 28.80 -15.31
N LYS A 144 7.26 28.39 -14.40
CA LYS A 144 6.49 29.30 -13.55
C LYS A 144 7.28 29.89 -12.39
N PHE A 145 8.08 29.07 -11.70
CA PHE A 145 8.71 29.47 -10.43
C PHE A 145 10.23 29.63 -10.51
N GLY A 146 10.87 29.24 -11.62
CA GLY A 146 12.30 29.42 -11.84
C GLY A 146 13.21 28.34 -11.23
N TYR A 147 12.67 27.35 -10.53
CA TYR A 147 13.41 26.25 -9.90
C TYR A 147 12.65 24.93 -9.98
N TYR A 148 13.32 23.80 -9.70
CA TYR A 148 12.66 22.50 -9.54
C TYR A 148 12.28 22.27 -8.08
N PRO A 149 11.08 21.74 -7.80
CA PRO A 149 10.60 21.57 -6.43
C PRO A 149 11.39 20.48 -5.69
N LYS A 150 11.49 20.63 -4.37
CA LYS A 150 12.10 19.61 -3.49
C LYS A 150 11.08 18.63 -2.93
N SER A 151 9.84 19.06 -2.80
CA SER A 151 8.74 18.26 -2.29
C SER A 151 7.72 17.95 -3.38
N VAL A 152 7.32 16.70 -3.43
CA VAL A 152 6.19 16.23 -4.23
C VAL A 152 5.18 15.53 -3.34
N GLY A 153 4.02 15.21 -3.86
CA GLY A 153 3.07 14.35 -3.17
C GLY A 153 2.04 13.79 -4.10
N GLY A 154 1.21 12.93 -3.55
CA GLY A 154 0.05 12.34 -4.21
C GLY A 154 -0.54 11.31 -3.26
N TRP A 155 -1.75 10.83 -3.55
CA TRP A 155 -2.31 9.74 -2.76
C TRP A 155 -1.36 8.54 -2.79
N TRP A 156 -0.93 8.12 -3.98
CA TRP A 156 0.14 7.12 -4.15
C TRP A 156 1.12 7.53 -5.25
N VAL A 157 2.42 7.48 -4.93
CA VAL A 157 3.50 7.71 -5.88
C VAL A 157 4.42 6.50 -5.86
N ASP A 158 4.45 5.76 -6.97
CA ASP A 158 5.18 4.49 -7.07
C ASP A 158 6.70 4.69 -7.03
N SER A 159 7.42 3.65 -6.59
CA SER A 159 8.87 3.67 -6.39
C SER A 159 9.67 3.91 -7.68
N PHE A 160 9.16 3.49 -8.85
CA PHE A 160 9.77 3.82 -10.13
C PHE A 160 9.71 5.33 -10.40
N SER A 161 8.51 5.92 -10.25
CA SER A 161 8.31 7.37 -10.41
C SER A 161 9.15 8.17 -9.42
N LEU A 162 9.20 7.76 -8.14
CA LEU A 162 10.05 8.38 -7.13
C LEU A 162 11.53 8.30 -7.48
N SER A 163 11.99 7.14 -7.93
CA SER A 163 13.39 6.94 -8.34
C SER A 163 13.77 7.85 -9.50
N TYR A 164 12.89 7.99 -10.49
CA TYR A 164 13.09 8.87 -11.63
C TYR A 164 13.16 10.35 -11.20
N MET A 165 12.20 10.80 -10.39
CA MET A 165 12.18 12.17 -9.86
C MET A 165 13.42 12.48 -9.01
N LYS A 166 13.87 11.54 -8.18
CA LYS A 166 15.08 11.71 -7.39
C LYS A 166 16.32 11.87 -8.27
N GLN A 167 16.48 11.00 -9.26
CA GLN A 167 17.67 10.98 -10.12
C GLN A 167 17.74 12.21 -11.04
N LYS A 168 16.60 12.63 -11.60
CA LYS A 168 16.56 13.71 -12.59
C LYS A 168 16.37 15.09 -11.97
N TYR A 169 15.51 15.22 -10.96
CA TYR A 169 15.09 16.50 -10.41
C TYR A 169 15.57 16.74 -8.97
N GLY A 170 16.09 15.71 -8.29
CA GLY A 170 16.71 15.86 -6.98
C GLY A 170 15.72 16.17 -5.86
N ILE A 171 14.50 15.63 -5.94
CA ILE A 171 13.50 15.72 -4.86
C ILE A 171 14.04 15.11 -3.55
N THR A 172 13.54 15.59 -2.43
CA THR A 172 13.96 15.17 -1.08
C THR A 172 12.80 14.71 -0.21
N GLY A 173 11.57 15.12 -0.50
CA GLY A 173 10.36 14.74 0.24
C GLY A 173 9.23 14.27 -0.68
N VAL A 174 8.46 13.28 -0.22
CA VAL A 174 7.19 12.88 -0.83
C VAL A 174 6.09 12.80 0.23
N LEU A 175 4.96 13.47 0.02
CA LEU A 175 3.74 13.22 0.77
C LEU A 175 3.04 12.00 0.16
N GLY A 176 2.80 10.96 0.97
CA GLY A 176 2.04 9.78 0.56
C GLY A 176 0.95 9.43 1.57
N LEU A 177 -0.10 8.75 1.12
CA LEU A 177 -1.21 8.36 1.98
C LEU A 177 -0.75 7.39 3.10
N SER A 178 -1.31 7.56 4.29
CA SER A 178 -1.08 6.76 5.51
C SER A 178 -1.51 5.32 5.32
N ASP A 179 -1.11 4.44 6.23
CA ASP A 179 -1.59 3.05 6.20
C ASP A 179 -3.13 3.05 6.28
N GLN A 180 -3.78 2.55 5.24
CA GLN A 180 -5.23 2.44 5.11
C GLN A 180 -5.62 1.12 4.48
N PHE A 181 -6.49 0.38 5.15
CA PHE A 181 -6.95 -0.92 4.73
C PHE A 181 -7.98 -0.86 3.61
N ASP A 182 -8.94 0.08 3.69
CA ASP A 182 -10.00 0.26 2.71
C ASP A 182 -10.66 1.64 2.88
N LEU A 183 -10.14 2.64 2.17
CA LEU A 183 -10.68 4.00 2.15
C LEU A 183 -10.53 4.56 0.72
N ASP A 184 -11.58 5.20 0.19
CA ASP A 184 -11.61 5.81 -1.15
C ASP A 184 -11.23 4.87 -2.32
N ASN A 185 -11.49 3.57 -2.18
CA ASN A 185 -11.06 2.50 -3.09
C ASN A 185 -9.54 2.27 -3.15
N TYR A 186 -8.79 2.80 -2.19
CA TYR A 186 -7.36 2.59 -2.05
C TYR A 186 -7.07 1.77 -0.79
N GLN A 187 -6.41 0.64 -1.00
CA GLN A 187 -5.79 -0.16 0.04
C GLN A 187 -4.28 0.00 -0.07
N VAL A 188 -3.68 0.61 0.95
CA VAL A 188 -2.23 0.70 1.15
C VAL A 188 -1.98 0.26 2.58
N TRP A 189 -1.59 -1.01 2.74
CA TRP A 189 -1.59 -1.67 4.02
C TRP A 189 -0.27 -2.38 4.28
N GLY A 190 0.28 -2.18 5.47
CA GLY A 190 1.56 -2.78 5.86
C GLY A 190 2.73 -1.82 5.96
N THR A 191 2.59 -0.57 5.53
CA THR A 191 3.63 0.47 5.54
C THR A 191 3.96 0.95 6.96
N PRO A 192 5.06 1.69 7.20
CA PRO A 192 5.27 2.33 8.50
C PRO A 192 4.06 3.18 8.92
N TYR A 193 3.52 2.84 10.09
CA TYR A 193 2.31 3.41 10.67
C TYR A 193 2.60 4.82 11.20
N SER A 194 2.07 5.82 10.50
CA SER A 194 2.08 7.24 10.87
C SER A 194 3.45 7.91 11.06
N ILE A 195 4.56 7.29 10.67
CA ILE A 195 5.92 7.84 10.86
C ILE A 195 6.66 8.05 9.53
N PRO A 196 7.59 9.02 9.46
CA PRO A 196 8.38 9.24 8.26
C PRO A 196 9.47 8.17 8.08
N PHE A 197 9.74 7.82 6.83
CA PHE A 197 10.73 6.80 6.47
C PHE A 197 11.33 7.05 5.08
N TYR A 198 12.41 6.35 4.76
CA TYR A 198 12.93 6.27 3.40
C TYR A 198 12.31 5.09 2.66
N PRO A 199 11.66 5.27 1.50
CA PRO A 199 11.17 4.14 0.73
C PRO A 199 12.32 3.34 0.12
N SER A 200 12.04 2.11 -0.30
CA SER A 200 12.99 1.33 -1.09
C SER A 200 12.92 1.73 -2.57
N LYS A 201 13.98 1.46 -3.32
CA LYS A 201 14.08 1.72 -4.77
C LYS A 201 13.07 0.93 -5.59
N ILE A 202 12.54 -0.18 -5.06
CA ILE A 202 11.63 -1.09 -5.77
C ILE A 202 10.23 -1.12 -5.17
N HIS A 203 10.00 -0.46 -4.03
CA HIS A 203 8.70 -0.42 -3.38
C HIS A 203 8.50 0.80 -2.47
N ALA A 204 7.56 1.68 -2.82
CA ALA A 204 7.33 2.95 -2.11
C ALA A 204 6.79 2.75 -0.68
N GLY A 205 6.06 1.67 -0.44
CA GLY A 205 5.53 1.32 0.89
C GLY A 205 6.49 0.57 1.84
N ILE A 206 7.67 0.16 1.37
CA ILE A 206 8.65 -0.61 2.18
C ILE A 206 9.81 0.31 2.56
N PRO A 207 10.22 0.38 3.84
CA PRO A 207 11.44 1.05 4.24
C PRO A 207 12.67 0.48 3.53
N GLY A 208 13.47 1.34 2.91
CA GLY A 208 14.73 0.95 2.28
C GLY A 208 15.86 0.84 3.29
N ASP A 209 16.55 -0.30 3.30
CA ASP A 209 17.86 -0.46 3.95
C ASP A 209 18.97 0.23 3.14
N SER A 210 20.17 0.40 3.70
CA SER A 210 21.29 1.11 3.04
C SER A 210 21.49 0.82 1.53
N PRO A 211 21.51 -0.44 1.04
CA PRO A 211 21.65 -0.72 -0.39
C PRO A 211 20.40 -0.38 -1.21
N ASN A 212 19.20 -0.60 -0.67
CA ASN A 212 17.94 -0.41 -1.40
C ASN A 212 17.24 0.90 -1.08
N LYS A 213 17.82 1.76 -0.24
CA LYS A 213 17.25 3.05 0.15
C LYS A 213 17.13 3.98 -1.04
N LEU A 214 15.93 4.52 -1.23
CA LEU A 214 15.70 5.70 -2.02
C LEU A 214 15.75 6.91 -1.10
N ASP A 215 16.71 7.82 -1.34
CA ASP A 215 17.03 8.93 -0.44
C ASP A 215 16.02 10.09 -0.54
N ILE A 216 14.77 9.78 -0.27
CA ILE A 216 13.59 10.67 -0.22
C ILE A 216 12.87 10.38 1.09
N VAL A 217 12.45 11.40 1.82
CA VAL A 217 11.66 11.23 3.04
C VAL A 217 10.18 11.11 2.67
N THR A 218 9.56 9.99 3.00
CA THR A 218 8.11 9.80 2.89
C THR A 218 7.42 10.40 4.12
N PHE A 219 6.53 11.36 3.90
CA PHE A 219 5.62 11.94 4.88
C PHE A 219 4.29 11.19 4.83
N ARG A 220 3.58 11.05 5.96
CA ARG A 220 2.35 10.25 6.06
C ARG A 220 1.11 11.14 6.18
N TRP A 221 0.23 11.07 5.18
CA TRP A 221 -1.06 11.77 5.11
C TRP A 221 -2.23 10.84 5.43
N ALA A 222 -3.01 10.94 6.49
CA ALA A 222 -2.92 11.71 7.73
C ALA A 222 -2.59 10.74 8.87
N ALA A 223 -1.77 11.12 9.85
CA ALA A 223 -1.42 10.22 10.95
C ALA A 223 -2.69 9.73 11.69
N ARG A 224 -2.76 8.42 11.93
CA ARG A 224 -3.92 7.71 12.50
C ARG A 224 -3.68 7.30 13.94
N ASP A 225 -4.74 7.27 14.74
CA ASP A 225 -4.74 6.66 16.07
C ASP A 225 -4.22 5.21 16.00
N PRO A 226 -3.23 4.82 16.83
CA PRO A 226 -2.61 3.49 16.79
C PRO A 226 -3.50 2.34 17.25
N LEU A 227 -4.63 2.62 17.92
CA LEU A 227 -5.62 1.63 18.32
C LEU A 227 -6.85 1.70 17.40
N ASN A 228 -7.53 2.84 17.40
CA ASN A 228 -8.84 3.02 16.79
C ASN A 228 -8.76 3.19 15.27
N GLY A 229 -7.64 3.73 14.77
CA GLY A 229 -7.38 3.81 13.33
C GLY A 229 -7.01 2.46 12.71
N TYR A 230 -6.47 1.53 13.52
CA TYR A 230 -6.13 0.18 13.07
C TYR A 230 -7.35 -0.74 13.03
N VAL A 231 -8.21 -0.69 14.05
CA VAL A 231 -9.48 -1.43 14.11
C VAL A 231 -10.57 -0.50 14.63
N SER A 232 -11.66 -0.34 13.86
CA SER A 232 -12.78 0.49 14.30
C SER A 232 -13.36 -0.02 15.63
N PRO A 233 -13.65 0.88 16.60
CA PRO A 233 -14.29 0.55 17.88
C PRO A 233 -15.69 -0.06 17.75
N SER A 234 -16.34 0.04 16.59
CA SER A 234 -17.65 -0.56 16.38
C SER A 234 -17.88 -1.02 14.95
N GLU A 235 -18.31 -2.28 14.78
CA GLU A 235 -19.06 -2.72 13.59
C GLU A 235 -20.42 -1.97 13.47
N LYS A 236 -20.84 -1.26 14.53
CA LYS A 236 -22.16 -0.62 14.67
C LYS A 236 -22.23 0.87 14.33
N GLN A 237 -21.11 1.58 14.13
CA GLN A 237 -21.13 2.91 13.51
C GLN A 237 -20.77 2.77 12.03
N ALA A 238 -21.65 2.08 11.29
CA ALA A 238 -21.80 2.37 9.89
C ALA A 238 -22.25 3.84 9.81
N SER A 239 -21.29 4.72 9.58
CA SER A 239 -21.58 6.05 9.08
C SER A 239 -22.51 5.87 7.86
N PRO A 240 -23.52 6.73 7.63
CA PRO A 240 -24.37 6.66 6.44
C PRO A 240 -23.59 6.80 5.11
N VAL A 241 -22.28 7.04 5.19
CA VAL A 241 -21.33 7.02 4.07
C VAL A 241 -20.92 5.58 3.77
N ARG A 242 -21.59 5.01 2.76
CA ARG A 242 -21.25 3.86 1.89
C ARG A 242 -20.12 2.90 2.34
N ASP A 243 -20.51 1.64 2.58
CA ASP A 243 -19.75 0.39 2.37
C ASP A 243 -18.36 0.22 3.01
N LEU A 244 -18.02 1.01 4.04
CA LEU A 244 -16.83 0.79 4.88
C LEU A 244 -17.10 -0.34 5.89
N SER A 245 -17.20 -1.58 5.42
CA SER A 245 -17.63 -2.74 6.21
C SER A 245 -16.74 -3.11 7.41
N ASN A 246 -15.60 -2.41 7.66
CA ASN A 246 -14.76 -2.64 8.84
C ASN A 246 -14.19 -1.39 9.54
N GLY A 247 -14.48 -0.15 9.08
CA GLY A 247 -14.07 1.13 9.71
C GLY A 247 -12.58 1.35 10.05
N ALA A 248 -11.70 0.39 9.74
CA ALA A 248 -10.25 0.58 9.78
C ALA A 248 -9.88 1.67 8.78
N SER A 249 -8.89 2.50 9.12
CA SER A 249 -8.53 3.71 8.36
C SER A 249 -9.47 4.91 8.55
N LEU A 250 -10.18 4.98 9.68
CA LEU A 250 -10.70 6.25 10.22
C LEU A 250 -9.80 6.70 11.40
N TYR A 251 -10.25 7.65 12.21
CA TYR A 251 -9.54 8.12 13.41
C TYR A 251 -8.15 8.72 13.12
N SER A 252 -8.06 9.66 12.18
CA SER A 252 -6.85 10.43 11.86
C SER A 252 -6.98 11.90 12.20
N VAL A 253 -5.87 12.64 12.08
CA VAL A 253 -5.86 14.10 12.18
C VAL A 253 -6.74 14.82 11.14
N GLN A 254 -7.32 14.11 10.17
CA GLN A 254 -8.25 14.67 9.17
C GLN A 254 -9.68 14.18 9.32
N ASP A 255 -9.88 12.88 9.50
CA ASP A 255 -11.19 12.25 9.47
C ASP A 255 -11.84 12.06 10.86
N TYR A 256 -11.15 12.46 11.95
CA TYR A 256 -11.72 12.41 13.31
C TYR A 256 -13.12 13.08 13.44
N PRO A 257 -13.47 14.17 12.72
CA PRO A 257 -14.82 14.73 12.82
C PRO A 257 -15.88 13.81 12.22
N GLN A 258 -15.53 12.98 11.23
CA GLN A 258 -16.45 12.05 10.56
C GLN A 258 -16.91 10.93 11.50
N VAL A 259 -16.11 10.63 12.52
CA VAL A 259 -16.41 9.66 13.58
C VAL A 259 -16.94 10.34 14.86
N GLY A 260 -17.25 11.63 14.80
CA GLY A 260 -17.84 12.40 15.91
C GLY A 260 -16.87 12.78 17.02
N ALA A 261 -15.56 12.68 16.81
CA ALA A 261 -14.56 13.10 17.79
C ALA A 261 -14.39 14.64 17.78
N SER A 262 -14.02 15.21 18.93
CA SER A 262 -13.84 16.65 19.13
C SER A 262 -12.43 17.13 18.74
N ASP A 263 -12.18 18.44 18.71
CA ASP A 263 -10.84 18.99 18.47
C ASP A 263 -9.82 18.62 19.56
N GLU A 264 -10.28 18.29 20.77
CA GLU A 264 -9.40 17.72 21.82
C GLU A 264 -8.76 16.41 21.35
N TYR A 265 -9.47 15.63 20.52
CA TYR A 265 -8.92 14.42 19.92
C TYR A 265 -7.78 14.73 18.94
N PHE A 266 -7.91 15.82 18.16
CA PHE A 266 -6.85 16.31 17.29
C PHE A 266 -5.62 16.76 18.09
N GLU A 267 -5.81 17.48 19.19
CA GLU A 267 -4.72 17.90 20.08
C GLU A 267 -4.01 16.69 20.72
N ARG A 268 -4.76 15.67 21.13
CA ARG A 268 -4.18 14.40 21.64
C ARG A 268 -3.35 13.67 20.58
N LEU A 269 -3.74 13.73 19.30
CA LEU A 269 -2.93 13.20 18.21
C LEU A 269 -1.65 14.03 17.98
N ILE A 270 -1.71 15.35 18.09
CA ILE A 270 -0.51 16.20 18.04
C ILE A 270 0.45 15.83 19.18
N GLU A 271 -0.06 15.75 20.41
CA GLU A 271 0.70 15.38 21.59
C GLU A 271 1.37 14.00 21.40
N LEU A 272 0.60 12.99 20.95
CA LEU A 272 1.09 11.63 20.72
C LEU A 272 2.26 11.59 19.71
N TYR A 273 2.12 12.24 18.56
CA TYR A 273 3.09 12.11 17.47
C TYR A 273 4.25 13.10 17.53
N SER A 274 4.00 14.31 18.05
CA SER A 274 4.98 15.41 18.01
C SER A 274 5.67 15.62 19.35
N VAL A 275 5.02 15.29 20.47
CA VAL A 275 5.53 15.62 21.82
C VAL A 275 5.97 14.37 22.59
N GLN A 276 5.21 13.28 22.53
CA GLN A 276 5.48 12.02 23.25
C GLN A 276 6.58 11.18 22.59
N ASN A 277 7.79 11.73 22.50
CA ASN A 277 8.95 11.11 21.84
C ASN A 277 9.93 10.43 22.82
N LYS A 278 9.48 10.06 24.03
CA LYS A 278 10.34 9.50 25.10
C LYS A 278 11.24 8.36 24.60
N TYR A 279 10.73 7.47 23.75
CA TYR A 279 11.47 6.32 23.23
C TYR A 279 11.99 6.51 21.80
N ASN A 280 11.81 7.69 21.20
CA ASN A 280 12.13 7.98 19.80
C ASN A 280 13.25 9.01 19.71
N GLU A 281 14.00 9.06 18.61
CA GLU A 281 15.01 10.11 18.44
C GLU A 281 14.37 11.48 18.16
N PHE A 282 13.12 11.49 17.67
CA PHE A 282 12.32 12.68 17.40
C PHE A 282 10.82 12.36 17.43
N GLY A 283 9.97 13.40 17.50
CA GLY A 283 8.54 13.33 17.22
C GLY A 283 8.21 14.07 15.93
N HIS A 284 7.29 13.56 15.13
CA HIS A 284 6.87 14.20 13.87
C HIS A 284 5.40 13.91 13.57
N LEU A 285 4.70 14.95 13.15
CA LEU A 285 3.35 14.86 12.62
C LEU A 285 3.22 15.66 11.33
N THR A 286 2.52 15.10 10.35
CA THR A 286 2.06 15.85 9.17
C THR A 286 0.59 16.19 9.34
N ILE A 287 0.25 17.46 9.15
CA ILE A 287 -1.12 17.98 9.13
C ILE A 287 -1.33 18.83 7.89
N GLY A 288 -2.59 19.17 7.61
CA GLY A 288 -2.95 20.08 6.54
C GLY A 288 -4.37 19.82 6.07
N LEU A 289 -4.80 20.60 5.09
CA LEU A 289 -6.09 20.47 4.45
C LEU A 289 -5.92 20.68 2.94
N GLU A 290 -6.80 20.09 2.15
CA GLU A 290 -6.82 20.32 0.70
C GLU A 290 -7.38 21.72 0.40
N ALA A 291 -6.81 22.42 -0.58
CA ALA A 291 -7.20 23.78 -0.98
C ALA A 291 -8.44 23.81 -1.92
N ASP A 292 -9.40 22.90 -1.70
CA ASP A 292 -10.57 22.75 -2.55
C ASP A 292 -11.91 22.74 -1.78
N TYR A 293 -11.87 23.06 -0.48
CA TYR A 293 -13.04 23.32 0.36
C TYR A 293 -13.57 24.76 0.20
N SER A 294 -14.75 25.02 0.76
CA SER A 294 -15.29 26.37 0.83
C SER A 294 -14.49 27.26 1.79
N PRO A 295 -14.33 28.57 1.49
CA PRO A 295 -13.68 29.56 2.35
C PRO A 295 -13.97 29.45 3.85
N ASP A 296 -15.24 29.26 4.23
CA ASP A 296 -15.67 29.20 5.63
C ASP A 296 -15.02 28.05 6.43
N ILE A 297 -14.63 26.97 5.76
CA ILE A 297 -13.94 25.83 6.41
C ILE A 297 -12.54 26.25 6.85
N TYR A 298 -11.84 27.06 6.06
CA TYR A 298 -10.52 27.54 6.42
C TYR A 298 -10.57 28.56 7.55
N GLU A 299 -11.48 29.53 7.44
CA GLU A 299 -11.63 30.60 8.44
C GLU A 299 -12.11 30.10 9.80
N ALA A 300 -12.85 28.98 9.85
CA ALA A 300 -13.34 28.41 11.09
C ALA A 300 -12.52 27.18 11.55
N ILE A 301 -12.62 26.07 10.82
CA ILE A 301 -12.11 24.77 11.27
C ILE A 301 -10.58 24.71 11.15
N PHE A 302 -10.04 25.10 9.99
CA PHE A 302 -8.60 25.05 9.78
C PHE A 302 -7.86 26.06 10.64
N ALA A 303 -8.36 27.31 10.71
CA ALA A 303 -7.86 28.36 11.60
C ALA A 303 -7.73 27.86 13.05
N LYS A 304 -8.78 27.24 13.59
CA LYS A 304 -8.76 26.68 14.95
C LYS A 304 -7.70 25.58 15.13
N ARG A 305 -7.56 24.68 14.15
CA ARG A 305 -6.52 23.63 14.18
C ARG A 305 -5.12 24.25 14.17
N LEU A 306 -4.91 25.31 13.39
CA LEU A 306 -3.64 26.03 13.35
C LEU A 306 -3.38 26.83 14.65
N ASP A 307 -4.42 27.25 15.38
CA ASP A 307 -4.26 27.82 16.72
C ASP A 307 -3.69 26.79 17.70
N SER A 308 -4.19 25.55 17.69
CA SER A 308 -3.59 24.47 18.49
C SER A 308 -2.13 24.23 18.09
N VAL A 309 -1.80 24.25 16.80
CA VAL A 309 -0.40 24.12 16.32
C VAL A 309 0.48 25.25 16.85
N ARG A 310 -0.02 26.49 16.89
CA ARG A 310 0.69 27.64 17.47
C ARG A 310 0.96 27.47 18.96
N GLU A 311 0.02 26.88 19.68
CA GLU A 311 0.20 26.55 21.09
C GLU A 311 1.35 25.55 21.27
N PHE A 312 1.35 24.45 20.52
CA PHE A 312 2.45 23.46 20.56
C PHE A 312 3.79 24.05 20.11
N GLU A 313 3.78 24.96 19.13
CA GLU A 313 4.99 25.67 18.71
C GLU A 313 5.55 26.54 19.85
N SER A 314 4.70 27.25 20.59
CA SER A 314 5.10 28.03 21.77
C SER A 314 5.68 27.14 22.88
N GLN A 315 5.29 25.87 22.90
CA GLN A 315 5.82 24.87 23.82
C GLN A 315 7.09 24.20 23.29
N GLY A 316 7.64 24.59 22.13
CA GLY A 316 8.93 24.12 21.61
C GLY A 316 8.85 23.08 20.49
N VAL A 317 7.67 22.79 19.94
CA VAL A 317 7.54 22.01 18.69
C VAL A 317 7.94 22.88 17.51
N ARG A 318 8.75 22.38 16.58
CA ARG A 318 9.20 23.12 15.40
C ARG A 318 8.23 22.91 14.24
N VAL A 319 7.68 23.99 13.69
CA VAL A 319 6.84 23.93 12.48
C VAL A 319 7.70 24.18 11.25
N LEU A 320 7.87 23.14 10.43
CA LEU A 320 8.76 23.13 9.26
C LEU A 320 8.02 22.81 7.97
N THR A 321 8.54 23.30 6.85
CA THR A 321 8.14 22.82 5.53
C THR A 321 8.67 21.40 5.27
N MET A 322 8.15 20.72 4.25
CA MET A 322 8.63 19.39 3.84
C MET A 322 10.11 19.41 3.43
N GLU A 323 10.57 20.42 2.69
CA GLU A 323 11.99 20.58 2.35
C GLU A 323 12.85 20.69 3.61
N GLN A 324 12.46 21.56 4.55
CA GLN A 324 13.20 21.79 5.79
C GLN A 324 13.30 20.51 6.64
N PHE A 325 12.18 19.82 6.85
CA PHE A 325 12.18 18.56 7.60
C PHE A 325 12.95 17.46 6.88
N SER A 326 12.75 17.31 5.56
CA SER A 326 13.43 16.26 4.79
C SER A 326 14.95 16.46 4.76
N ASN A 327 15.42 17.71 4.72
CA ASN A 327 16.84 18.03 4.82
C ASN A 327 17.41 17.69 6.21
N TRP A 328 16.71 18.06 7.28
CA TRP A 328 17.10 17.67 8.64
C TRP A 328 17.17 16.14 8.80
N TYR A 329 16.09 15.44 8.47
CA TYR A 329 16.00 13.98 8.61
C TYR A 329 17.08 13.24 7.82
N ARG A 330 17.40 13.73 6.60
CA ARG A 330 18.48 13.20 5.74
C ARG A 330 19.89 13.43 6.26
N ASN A 331 20.09 14.52 6.99
CA ASN A 331 21.37 14.81 7.62
C ASN A 331 21.58 13.94 8.86
N GLU A 332 20.52 13.75 9.66
CA GLU A 332 20.58 12.97 10.91
C GLU A 332 20.59 11.46 10.68
N PHE A 333 19.74 10.94 9.78
CA PHE A 333 19.48 9.51 9.68
C PHE A 333 19.86 8.93 8.32
N LYS A 334 20.75 7.93 8.33
CA LYS A 334 21.12 7.19 7.10
C LYS A 334 20.04 6.22 6.65
N VAL A 335 19.36 5.58 7.58
CA VAL A 335 18.19 4.70 7.40
C VAL A 335 17.11 5.13 8.39
N MET A 336 15.89 4.61 8.23
CA MET A 336 14.81 4.88 9.18
C MET A 336 15.23 4.44 10.60
N PRO A 337 15.29 5.35 11.60
CA PRO A 337 15.61 4.95 12.97
C PRO A 337 14.43 4.17 13.59
N PRO A 338 14.69 3.23 14.50
CA PRO A 338 13.63 2.56 15.24
C PRO A 338 12.71 3.54 15.95
N HIS A 339 11.40 3.36 15.73
CA HIS A 339 10.35 4.19 16.28
C HIS A 339 9.38 3.33 17.10
N PHE A 340 8.95 3.86 18.24
CA PHE A 340 8.01 3.25 19.15
C PHE A 340 6.88 4.21 19.49
N ILE A 341 5.66 3.81 19.17
CA ILE A 341 4.45 4.57 19.50
C ILE A 341 3.82 3.88 20.70
N GLU A 342 3.57 4.64 21.77
CA GLU A 342 2.84 4.20 22.95
C GLU A 342 1.63 5.11 23.13
N ALA A 343 0.43 4.56 23.13
CA ALA A 343 -0.78 5.32 23.36
C ALA A 343 -1.77 4.54 24.23
N ASP A 344 -2.25 5.15 25.31
CA ASP A 344 -3.53 4.73 25.88
C ASP A 344 -4.65 5.06 24.88
N ASP A 345 -5.76 4.32 24.95
CA ASP A 345 -6.89 4.55 24.06
C ASP A 345 -7.39 5.99 24.17
N LEU A 346 -7.30 6.74 23.07
CA LEU A 346 -7.71 8.14 23.01
C LEU A 346 -9.23 8.32 23.20
N LEU A 347 -10.02 7.24 23.06
CA LEU A 347 -11.46 7.20 23.35
C LEU A 347 -11.77 6.76 24.79
N GLY A 348 -10.76 6.43 25.59
CA GLY A 348 -10.88 6.22 27.03
C GLY A 348 -11.16 4.79 27.50
N THR A 349 -11.07 3.77 26.63
CA THR A 349 -11.13 2.38 27.12
C THR A 349 -9.83 2.01 27.85
N PRO A 350 -9.85 1.03 28.78
CA PRO A 350 -8.66 0.63 29.53
C PRO A 350 -7.78 -0.29 28.66
N LYS A 351 -7.32 0.23 27.53
CA LYS A 351 -6.44 -0.43 26.57
C LYS A 351 -5.27 0.48 26.23
N LYS A 352 -4.13 -0.14 25.93
CA LYS A 352 -2.93 0.53 25.45
C LYS A 352 -2.50 -0.09 24.12
N ALA A 353 -2.32 0.74 23.10
CA ALA A 353 -1.68 0.35 21.86
C ALA A 353 -0.17 0.65 21.93
N MET A 354 0.62 -0.30 21.44
CA MET A 354 2.07 -0.15 21.32
C MET A 354 2.51 -0.62 19.94
N TRP A 355 3.26 0.21 19.22
CA TRP A 355 3.82 -0.14 17.91
C TRP A 355 5.32 0.00 17.94
N TYR A 356 6.05 -1.03 17.52
CA TYR A 356 7.49 -0.93 17.23
C TYR A 356 7.72 -1.07 15.74
N GLN A 357 8.54 -0.18 15.18
CA GLN A 357 8.77 -0.09 13.74
C GLN A 357 10.23 0.24 13.45
N SER A 358 10.85 -0.49 12.53
CA SER A 358 12.20 -0.24 12.04
C SER A 358 12.24 -0.34 10.51
N ALA A 359 13.44 -0.21 9.92
CA ALA A 359 13.62 -0.49 8.49
C ALA A 359 13.40 -1.97 8.13
N PHE A 360 13.26 -2.89 9.10
CA PHE A 360 13.22 -4.33 8.88
C PHE A 360 11.88 -4.97 9.22
N TYR A 361 11.09 -4.39 10.13
CA TYR A 361 9.75 -4.90 10.43
C TYR A 361 8.90 -3.86 11.16
N ARG A 362 7.59 -4.12 11.23
CA ARG A 362 6.68 -3.52 12.21
C ARG A 362 5.97 -4.59 13.03
N ILE A 363 5.60 -4.24 14.26
CA ILE A 363 4.74 -5.04 15.13
C ILE A 363 3.78 -4.12 15.88
N GLY A 364 2.49 -4.48 15.86
CA GLY A 364 1.41 -3.81 16.57
C GLY A 364 0.89 -4.66 17.72
N LEU A 365 0.80 -4.07 18.90
CA LEU A 365 0.36 -4.71 20.15
C LEU A 365 -0.81 -3.95 20.78
N VAL A 366 -1.76 -4.68 21.35
CA VAL A 366 -2.85 -4.13 22.15
C VAL A 366 -2.87 -4.82 23.50
N TYR A 367 -2.58 -4.08 24.56
CA TYR A 367 -2.67 -4.54 25.94
C TYR A 367 -4.00 -4.10 26.56
N ASP A 368 -4.72 -5.02 27.18
CA ASP A 368 -5.97 -4.75 27.88
C ASP A 368 -5.75 -4.83 29.39
N TYR A 369 -5.92 -3.70 30.09
CA TYR A 369 -5.62 -3.59 31.52
C TYR A 369 -6.55 -4.44 32.39
N ASN A 370 -7.80 -4.65 31.97
CA ASN A 370 -8.77 -5.42 32.75
C ASN A 370 -8.46 -6.92 32.71
N SER A 371 -8.21 -7.44 31.51
CA SER A 371 -7.92 -8.85 31.29
C SER A 371 -6.46 -9.21 31.54
N ARG A 372 -5.55 -8.22 31.55
CA ARG A 372 -4.09 -8.38 31.67
C ARG A 372 -3.52 -9.27 30.56
N LYS A 373 -4.09 -9.12 29.37
CA LYS A 373 -3.70 -9.85 28.17
C LYS A 373 -3.10 -8.91 27.15
N LEU A 374 -2.06 -9.40 26.47
CA LEU A 374 -1.43 -8.74 25.34
C LEU A 374 -1.86 -9.44 24.06
N ARG A 375 -2.37 -8.67 23.10
CA ARG A 375 -2.68 -9.15 21.75
C ARG A 375 -1.67 -8.62 20.76
N ILE A 376 -1.15 -9.51 19.93
CA ILE A 376 -0.32 -9.15 18.77
C ILE A 376 -1.25 -9.08 17.57
N VAL A 377 -1.46 -7.88 17.06
CA VAL A 377 -2.49 -7.59 16.05
C VAL A 377 -1.91 -7.32 14.66
N ASP A 378 -0.62 -7.03 14.58
CA ASP A 378 0.15 -6.89 13.34
C ASP A 378 1.59 -7.38 13.58
N LEU A 379 2.14 -8.14 12.64
CA LEU A 379 3.57 -8.45 12.56
C LEU A 379 3.96 -8.60 11.09
N ARG A 380 4.82 -7.70 10.61
CA ARG A 380 5.25 -7.64 9.21
C ARG A 380 6.75 -7.41 9.12
N PRO A 381 7.53 -8.45 8.83
CA PRO A 381 8.88 -8.31 8.33
C PRO A 381 8.88 -7.70 6.93
N TYR A 382 9.67 -6.65 6.73
CA TYR A 382 9.85 -6.03 5.42
C TYR A 382 10.80 -6.86 4.57
N GLN A 383 10.32 -7.22 3.38
CA GLN A 383 11.09 -7.97 2.40
C GLN A 383 11.69 -7.00 1.38
N ASN A 384 13.00 -6.71 1.50
CA ASN A 384 13.68 -5.71 0.66
C ASN A 384 13.77 -6.11 -0.83
N ASN A 385 13.42 -7.36 -1.15
CA ASN A 385 13.28 -7.90 -2.51
C ASN A 385 11.82 -8.01 -2.96
N PHE A 386 10.84 -7.48 -2.20
CA PHE A 386 9.44 -7.43 -2.60
C PHE A 386 9.19 -6.24 -3.51
N GLN A 387 9.07 -6.50 -4.82
CA GLN A 387 8.82 -5.48 -5.82
C GLN A 387 7.37 -5.00 -5.75
N GLU A 388 7.18 -3.70 -5.92
CA GLU A 388 5.86 -3.09 -5.98
C GLU A 388 5.03 -3.64 -7.15
N PRO A 389 3.75 -4.01 -6.94
CA PRO A 389 2.96 -4.72 -7.95
C PRO A 389 2.81 -3.98 -9.29
N PHE A 390 2.85 -2.64 -9.27
CA PHE A 390 2.72 -1.79 -10.46
C PHE A 390 4.04 -1.14 -10.87
N TYR A 391 5.18 -1.71 -10.46
CA TYR A 391 6.50 -1.22 -10.83
C TYR A 391 6.68 -1.26 -12.35
N ILE A 392 6.44 -2.42 -12.98
CA ILE A 392 6.51 -2.61 -14.44
C ILE A 392 5.12 -2.45 -15.08
N SER A 393 4.15 -3.25 -14.63
CA SER A 393 2.80 -3.27 -15.21
C SER A 393 1.98 -2.06 -14.76
N PRO A 394 1.26 -1.41 -15.68
CA PRO A 394 0.33 -0.35 -15.30
C PRO A 394 -0.87 -0.90 -14.52
N ASN A 395 -1.35 -0.16 -13.52
CA ASN A 395 -2.60 -0.46 -12.87
C ASN A 395 -3.78 -0.18 -13.82
N LYS A 396 -4.46 -1.23 -14.30
CA LYS A 396 -5.68 -1.11 -15.09
C LYS A 396 -6.97 -1.28 -14.27
N GLN A 397 -6.84 -1.49 -12.97
CA GLN A 397 -7.96 -1.62 -12.03
C GLN A 397 -8.43 -0.24 -11.57
N PHE A 398 -9.72 -0.12 -11.26
CA PHE A 398 -10.27 1.11 -10.68
C PHE A 398 -9.78 1.38 -9.26
N ASN A 399 -9.39 0.33 -8.55
CA ASN A 399 -8.91 0.38 -7.17
C ASN A 399 -7.37 0.36 -7.13
N LEU A 400 -6.81 0.85 -6.02
CA LEU A 400 -5.41 0.64 -5.67
C LEU A 400 -5.33 -0.45 -4.59
N SER A 401 -4.45 -1.43 -4.75
CA SER A 401 -4.28 -2.50 -3.75
C SER A 401 -2.80 -2.82 -3.55
N ILE A 402 -2.17 -2.07 -2.66
CA ILE A 402 -0.81 -2.29 -2.18
C ILE A 402 -0.91 -2.89 -0.77
N ASN A 403 -0.85 -4.22 -0.67
CA ASN A 403 -0.92 -4.94 0.60
C ASN A 403 0.40 -5.69 0.77
N LEU A 404 1.18 -5.33 1.80
CA LEU A 404 2.47 -5.97 2.04
C LEU A 404 2.28 -7.39 2.61
N PRO A 405 3.25 -8.29 2.45
CA PRO A 405 3.23 -9.59 3.12
C PRO A 405 3.13 -9.45 4.64
N TYR A 406 2.46 -10.41 5.29
CA TYR A 406 2.23 -10.40 6.74
C TYR A 406 2.37 -11.77 7.38
N VAL A 407 2.79 -11.77 8.64
CA VAL A 407 2.83 -12.95 9.52
C VAL A 407 1.58 -12.98 10.37
N ILE A 408 1.31 -11.85 11.03
CA ILE A 408 0.10 -11.59 11.81
C ILE A 408 -0.51 -10.32 11.25
N ASP A 409 -1.81 -10.35 10.98
CA ASP A 409 -2.56 -9.18 10.58
C ASP A 409 -4.03 -9.41 10.88
N TYR A 410 -4.56 -8.70 11.87
CA TYR A 410 -5.96 -8.85 12.27
C TYR A 410 -6.93 -8.54 11.12
N MET A 411 -6.59 -7.61 10.23
CA MET A 411 -7.48 -7.15 9.16
C MET A 411 -7.63 -8.17 8.03
N ASN A 412 -6.53 -8.75 7.54
CA ASN A 412 -6.54 -9.80 6.52
C ASN A 412 -6.84 -11.20 7.11
N ASP A 413 -6.40 -11.48 8.35
CA ASP A 413 -6.58 -12.79 8.99
C ASP A 413 -6.77 -12.68 10.51
N LYS A 414 -8.02 -12.59 10.95
CA LYS A 414 -8.38 -12.56 12.38
C LYS A 414 -7.83 -13.75 13.17
N ASN A 415 -7.59 -14.91 12.54
CA ASN A 415 -7.05 -16.11 13.21
C ASN A 415 -5.52 -16.08 13.35
N SER A 416 -4.84 -15.16 12.66
CA SER A 416 -3.40 -14.96 12.81
C SER A 416 -3.03 -14.28 14.14
N VAL A 417 -3.97 -13.58 14.78
CA VAL A 417 -3.74 -12.89 16.05
C VAL A 417 -3.27 -13.86 17.14
N ARG A 418 -2.35 -13.39 17.96
CA ARG A 418 -1.85 -14.10 19.15
C ARG A 418 -2.25 -13.33 20.39
N GLU A 419 -2.70 -14.05 21.41
CA GLU A 419 -3.10 -13.48 22.69
C GLU A 419 -2.33 -14.19 23.80
N ILE A 420 -1.67 -13.40 24.65
CA ILE A 420 -0.75 -13.89 25.67
C ILE A 420 -1.17 -13.32 27.02
N ASN A 421 -1.21 -14.15 28.06
CA ASN A 421 -1.47 -13.72 29.43
C ASN A 421 -0.17 -13.26 30.08
N VAL A 422 0.11 -11.96 29.97
CA VAL A 422 1.37 -11.36 30.40
C VAL A 422 1.33 -10.84 31.85
N GLY A 423 0.14 -10.74 32.46
CA GLY A 423 -0.03 -10.11 33.77
C GLY A 423 0.08 -8.59 33.68
N ASN A 424 0.44 -7.92 34.78
CA ASN A 424 0.53 -6.46 34.78
C ASN A 424 1.72 -5.96 33.94
N LEU A 425 1.52 -4.88 33.18
CA LEU A 425 2.63 -4.11 32.60
C LEU A 425 3.40 -3.40 33.71
N GLU A 426 4.66 -3.76 33.90
CA GLU A 426 5.53 -3.21 34.95
C GLU A 426 6.32 -2.00 34.48
N SER A 427 6.90 -2.07 33.28
CA SER A 427 7.68 -0.96 32.72
C SER A 427 7.90 -1.05 31.21
N ILE A 428 8.17 0.10 30.61
CA ILE A 428 8.64 0.27 29.24
C ILE A 428 9.95 1.08 29.32
N SER A 429 11.04 0.54 28.79
CA SER A 429 12.36 1.18 28.79
C SER A 429 13.02 1.15 27.41
N ARG A 430 13.81 2.19 27.10
CA ARG A 430 14.78 2.20 25.99
C ARG A 430 16.17 2.09 26.59
N GLU A 431 16.91 1.05 26.23
CA GLU A 431 18.23 0.74 26.75
C GLU A 431 19.19 0.59 25.56
N GLY A 432 19.94 1.65 25.27
CA GLY A 432 20.80 1.69 24.07
C GLY A 432 19.97 1.56 22.78
N ASN A 433 20.16 0.46 22.06
CA ASN A 433 19.56 0.20 20.75
C ASN A 433 18.30 -0.69 20.80
N TYR A 434 17.78 -1.02 21.98
CA TYR A 434 16.57 -1.82 22.12
C TYR A 434 15.51 -1.16 23.01
N ILE A 435 14.27 -1.60 22.80
CA ILE A 435 13.12 -1.26 23.63
C ILE A 435 12.66 -2.53 24.34
N LYS A 436 12.43 -2.43 25.64
CA LYS A 436 11.99 -3.55 26.46
C LYS A 436 10.62 -3.24 27.07
N LEU A 437 9.67 -4.15 26.84
CA LEU A 437 8.42 -4.22 27.57
C LEU A 437 8.59 -5.26 28.67
N LYS A 438 8.42 -4.86 29.93
CA LYS A 438 8.44 -5.77 31.07
C LYS A 438 7.03 -5.92 31.62
N PHE A 439 6.55 -7.15 31.63
CA PHE A 439 5.32 -7.56 32.30
C PHE A 439 5.65 -8.49 33.47
N GLU A 440 4.66 -8.74 34.33
CA GLU A 440 4.78 -9.64 35.47
C GLU A 440 5.24 -11.06 35.09
N LYS A 441 4.78 -11.57 33.94
CA LYS A 441 5.05 -12.95 33.48
C LYS A 441 6.00 -13.06 32.30
N GLU A 442 6.25 -11.97 31.59
CA GLU A 442 7.01 -11.99 30.34
C GLU A 442 7.82 -10.70 30.13
N SER A 443 8.87 -10.77 29.33
CA SER A 443 9.53 -9.59 28.78
C SER A 443 9.67 -9.72 27.27
N ILE A 444 9.35 -8.65 26.55
CA ILE A 444 9.52 -8.58 25.09
C ILE A 444 10.58 -7.53 24.80
N ILE A 445 11.60 -7.90 24.04
CA ILE A 445 12.67 -6.98 23.63
C ILE A 445 12.60 -6.79 22.12
N PHE A 446 12.56 -5.53 21.69
CA PHE A 446 12.61 -5.12 20.30
C PHE A 446 13.97 -4.52 19.97
N ARG A 447 14.62 -5.09 18.97
CA ARG A 447 15.82 -4.56 18.32
C ARG A 447 15.50 -4.26 16.87
N GLU A 448 16.38 -3.50 16.22
CA GLU A 448 16.14 -3.03 14.86
C GLU A 448 15.77 -4.15 13.87
N ASN A 449 16.36 -5.33 13.98
CA ASN A 449 16.17 -6.45 13.06
C ASN A 449 15.62 -7.74 13.71
N GLU A 450 15.33 -7.72 15.01
CA GLU A 450 14.88 -8.91 15.72
C GLU A 450 13.95 -8.60 16.90
N ILE A 451 13.06 -9.55 17.16
CA ILE A 451 12.22 -9.59 18.37
C ILE A 451 12.74 -10.74 19.22
N LEU A 452 12.99 -10.48 20.51
CA LEU A 452 13.38 -11.49 21.49
C LEU A 452 12.22 -11.68 22.47
N THR A 453 11.53 -12.80 22.30
CA THR A 453 10.55 -13.41 23.22
C THR A 453 10.61 -14.93 23.01
N GLU A 454 10.13 -15.71 23.97
CA GLU A 454 10.03 -17.17 23.85
C GLU A 454 9.11 -17.59 22.68
N GLU A 455 8.14 -16.75 22.30
CA GLU A 455 7.10 -17.10 21.32
C GLU A 455 7.39 -16.66 19.86
N ILE A 456 8.18 -15.60 19.64
CA ILE A 456 8.32 -14.93 18.34
C ILE A 456 9.77 -14.55 18.06
N SER A 457 10.24 -14.89 16.86
CA SER A 457 11.56 -14.50 16.36
C SER A 457 11.51 -14.17 14.87
N VAL A 458 11.70 -12.89 14.52
CA VAL A 458 11.66 -12.39 13.12
C VAL A 458 12.65 -13.11 12.21
N PRO A 459 13.94 -13.31 12.58
CA PRO A 459 14.87 -14.05 11.74
C PRO A 459 14.43 -15.48 11.44
N LYS A 460 13.80 -16.17 12.41
CA LYS A 460 13.26 -17.52 12.18
C LYS A 460 12.07 -17.48 11.22
N ILE A 461 11.19 -16.49 11.35
CA ILE A 461 10.02 -16.32 10.48
C ILE A 461 10.44 -16.03 9.03
N MET A 462 11.47 -15.21 8.83
CA MET A 462 12.00 -14.90 7.49
C MET A 462 12.64 -16.10 6.77
N ASN A 463 13.00 -17.16 7.51
CA ASN A 463 13.47 -18.42 6.93
C ASN A 463 12.33 -19.39 6.56
N ASP A 464 11.09 -19.11 6.99
CA ASP A 464 9.92 -19.90 6.62
C ASP A 464 9.35 -19.43 5.27
N ARG A 465 9.25 -20.36 4.32
CA ARG A 465 8.74 -20.10 2.96
C ARG A 465 7.29 -19.62 2.94
N LYS A 466 6.52 -19.86 3.99
CA LYS A 466 5.13 -19.38 4.10
C LYS A 466 5.03 -17.86 4.26
N PHE A 467 6.09 -17.23 4.77
CA PHE A 467 6.10 -15.80 5.07
C PHE A 467 7.14 -15.05 4.23
N ASN A 468 8.12 -15.75 3.66
CA ASN A 468 9.11 -15.19 2.74
C ASN A 468 8.66 -15.40 1.29
N VAL A 469 8.27 -14.31 0.62
CA VAL A 469 7.78 -14.33 -0.75
C VAL A 469 8.98 -14.38 -1.71
N ALA A 470 8.97 -15.34 -2.63
CA ALA A 470 10.03 -15.49 -3.62
C ALA A 470 10.25 -14.18 -4.39
N PRO A 471 11.50 -13.83 -4.77
CA PRO A 471 11.77 -12.63 -5.55
C PRO A 471 10.93 -12.54 -6.82
N GLU A 472 10.72 -11.31 -7.28
CA GLU A 472 10.25 -11.02 -8.63
C GLU A 472 11.13 -11.75 -9.68
N GLU A 473 10.56 -12.14 -10.83
CA GLU A 473 11.15 -13.01 -11.87
C GLU A 473 10.94 -14.53 -11.70
N LEU A 474 9.86 -14.96 -11.04
CA LEU A 474 9.47 -16.37 -11.02
C LEU A 474 9.01 -16.84 -12.41
N VAL A 475 9.98 -17.16 -13.26
CA VAL A 475 9.77 -17.67 -14.61
C VAL A 475 9.74 -19.18 -14.55
N LEU A 476 8.55 -19.73 -14.71
CA LEU A 476 8.36 -21.17 -14.73
C LEU A 476 8.33 -21.67 -16.18
N SER A 477 8.91 -22.85 -16.38
CA SER A 477 8.72 -23.66 -17.58
C SER A 477 7.79 -24.82 -17.21
N ASP A 478 6.67 -24.94 -17.91
CA ASP A 478 5.75 -26.07 -17.75
C ASP A 478 5.59 -26.79 -19.08
N PHE A 479 5.42 -28.10 -18.99
CA PHE A 479 5.14 -29.00 -20.10
C PHE A 479 3.64 -29.25 -20.20
N SER A 480 2.83 -28.19 -20.10
CA SER A 480 1.37 -28.31 -20.14
C SER A 480 0.82 -27.94 -21.51
N PHE A 481 0.23 -28.93 -22.18
CA PHE A 481 -0.57 -28.71 -23.38
C PHE A 481 -1.89 -28.05 -22.97
N ASN A 482 -2.08 -26.78 -23.31
CA ASN A 482 -3.31 -26.07 -23.00
C ASN A 482 -4.00 -25.60 -24.28
N ILE A 483 -5.21 -26.11 -24.52
CA ILE A 483 -6.05 -25.68 -25.63
C ILE A 483 -6.63 -24.31 -25.23
N PRO A 484 -6.51 -23.26 -26.07
CA PRO A 484 -7.12 -21.96 -25.79
C PRO A 484 -8.59 -22.07 -25.41
N PHE A 485 -9.03 -21.28 -24.43
CA PHE A 485 -10.39 -21.39 -23.90
C PHE A 485 -11.43 -21.16 -25.00
N SER A 486 -11.19 -20.19 -25.89
CA SER A 486 -12.07 -19.91 -27.04
C SER A 486 -12.29 -21.14 -27.95
N ILE A 487 -11.30 -22.02 -28.07
CA ILE A 487 -11.40 -23.26 -28.85
C ILE A 487 -12.14 -24.31 -28.05
N LYS A 488 -11.81 -24.52 -26.75
CA LYS A 488 -12.52 -25.44 -25.85
C LYS A 488 -14.03 -25.13 -25.81
N PHE A 489 -14.37 -23.85 -25.61
CA PHE A 489 -15.74 -23.36 -25.51
C PHE A 489 -16.53 -23.56 -26.80
N ARG A 490 -15.92 -23.29 -27.97
CA ARG A 490 -16.57 -23.57 -29.26
C ARG A 490 -16.70 -25.08 -29.52
N LEU A 491 -15.68 -25.87 -29.22
CA LEU A 491 -15.72 -27.32 -29.41
C LEU A 491 -16.89 -27.95 -28.64
N GLU A 492 -17.13 -27.55 -27.39
CA GLU A 492 -18.32 -27.96 -26.60
C GLU A 492 -19.63 -27.69 -27.34
N GLN A 493 -19.79 -26.49 -27.94
CA GLN A 493 -21.01 -26.13 -28.67
C GLN A 493 -21.20 -26.93 -29.97
N TYR A 494 -20.11 -27.38 -30.60
CA TYR A 494 -20.11 -28.10 -31.88
C TYR A 494 -19.78 -29.59 -31.75
N LYS A 495 -19.77 -30.16 -30.53
CA LYS A 495 -19.42 -31.58 -30.29
C LYS A 495 -20.21 -32.54 -31.19
N MET A 496 -21.53 -32.35 -31.29
CA MET A 496 -22.43 -33.16 -32.12
C MET A 496 -22.19 -33.01 -33.64
N PRO A 497 -22.17 -31.79 -34.22
CA PRO A 497 -21.87 -31.64 -35.64
C PRO A 497 -20.44 -32.06 -36.01
N ILE A 498 -19.45 -31.81 -35.15
CA ILE A 498 -18.06 -32.25 -35.39
C ILE A 498 -17.95 -33.77 -35.32
N SER A 499 -18.60 -34.44 -34.37
CA SER A 499 -18.58 -35.91 -34.30
C SER A 499 -19.27 -36.55 -35.50
N LEU A 500 -20.37 -35.97 -35.99
CA LEU A 500 -21.03 -36.37 -37.23
C LEU A 500 -20.11 -36.16 -38.44
N ILE A 501 -19.46 -35.00 -38.57
CA ILE A 501 -18.52 -34.72 -39.66
C ILE A 501 -17.32 -35.67 -39.61
N LEU A 502 -16.73 -35.91 -38.45
CA LEU A 502 -15.62 -36.87 -38.26
C LEU A 502 -16.03 -38.31 -38.60
N PHE A 503 -17.26 -38.71 -38.25
CA PHE A 503 -17.81 -40.01 -38.60
C PHE A 503 -18.01 -40.17 -40.12
N PHE A 504 -18.65 -39.21 -40.78
CA PHE A 504 -18.87 -39.24 -42.24
C PHE A 504 -17.58 -39.08 -43.04
N SER A 505 -16.67 -38.21 -42.60
CA SER A 505 -15.34 -38.07 -43.19
C SER A 505 -14.47 -39.30 -42.96
N GLY A 506 -14.58 -39.97 -41.81
CA GLY A 506 -13.95 -41.26 -41.56
C GLY A 506 -14.45 -42.37 -42.49
N LEU A 507 -15.77 -42.43 -42.75
CA LEU A 507 -16.36 -43.35 -43.73
C LEU A 507 -15.90 -43.07 -45.16
N LEU A 508 -15.83 -41.79 -45.55
CA LEU A 508 -15.26 -41.36 -46.84
C LEU A 508 -13.77 -41.71 -46.92
N PHE A 509 -13.01 -41.46 -45.84
CA PHE A 509 -11.59 -41.75 -45.73
C PHE A 509 -11.32 -43.24 -45.93
N ILE A 510 -12.07 -44.14 -45.28
CA ILE A 510 -11.99 -45.60 -45.46
C ILE A 510 -12.21 -46.00 -46.94
N ARG A 511 -13.14 -45.34 -47.64
CA ARG A 511 -13.36 -45.53 -49.09
C ARG A 511 -12.20 -45.04 -49.96
N THR A 512 -11.56 -43.91 -49.63
CA THR A 512 -10.42 -43.36 -50.39
C THR A 512 -9.07 -44.03 -50.08
N VAL A 513 -8.88 -44.55 -48.85
CA VAL A 513 -7.69 -45.30 -48.40
C VAL A 513 -7.45 -46.54 -49.27
N GLN A 514 -8.52 -47.14 -49.80
CA GLN A 514 -8.44 -48.26 -50.74
C GLN A 514 -7.83 -47.90 -52.11
N ARG A 515 -7.74 -46.61 -52.50
CA ARG A 515 -7.32 -46.18 -53.86
C ARG A 515 -6.00 -45.40 -53.95
N LYS A 516 -5.52 -44.71 -52.90
CA LYS A 516 -4.30 -43.86 -52.98
C LYS A 516 -3.40 -43.91 -51.73
N LYS A 517 -2.71 -45.04 -51.51
CA LYS A 517 -1.80 -45.26 -50.35
C LYS A 517 -0.65 -44.23 -50.21
N LYS A 518 -0.06 -43.74 -51.32
CA LYS A 518 1.08 -42.81 -51.27
C LYS A 518 0.70 -41.40 -50.78
N LEU A 519 -0.45 -40.87 -51.20
CA LEU A 519 -0.90 -39.52 -50.81
C LEU A 519 -1.19 -39.46 -49.29
N LEU A 520 -1.73 -40.55 -48.75
CA LEU A 520 -2.02 -40.70 -47.33
C LEU A 520 -0.74 -40.64 -46.48
N LEU A 521 0.31 -41.33 -46.93
CA LEU A 521 1.62 -41.30 -46.28
C LEU A 521 2.19 -39.87 -46.24
N TYR A 522 2.12 -39.12 -47.34
CA TYR A 522 2.57 -37.74 -47.38
C TYR A 522 1.76 -36.82 -46.47
N CYS A 523 0.42 -36.92 -46.47
CA CYS A 523 -0.42 -36.12 -45.57
C CYS A 523 -0.19 -36.48 -44.09
N SER A 524 -0.01 -37.76 -43.76
CA SER A 524 0.31 -38.21 -42.41
C SER A 524 1.68 -37.71 -41.95
N ILE A 525 2.69 -37.71 -42.83
CA ILE A 525 4.01 -37.15 -42.53
C ILE A 525 3.93 -35.63 -42.33
N VAL A 526 3.22 -34.91 -43.18
CA VAL A 526 3.04 -33.45 -43.04
C VAL A 526 2.29 -33.12 -41.75
N LEU A 527 1.25 -33.88 -41.40
CA LEU A 527 0.51 -33.71 -40.16
C LEU A 527 1.40 -34.03 -38.94
N LEU A 528 2.19 -35.11 -38.99
CA LEU A 528 3.18 -35.44 -37.94
C LEU A 528 4.24 -34.35 -37.79
N LEU A 529 4.72 -33.77 -38.89
CA LEU A 529 5.67 -32.66 -38.88
C LEU A 529 5.04 -31.37 -38.34
N LEU A 530 3.80 -31.06 -38.70
CA LEU A 530 3.06 -29.90 -38.15
C LEU A 530 2.76 -30.08 -36.67
N ILE A 531 2.34 -31.29 -36.26
CA ILE A 531 2.12 -31.64 -34.86
C ILE A 531 3.44 -31.57 -34.10
N SER A 532 4.51 -32.19 -34.61
CA SER A 532 5.85 -32.17 -34.00
C SER A 532 6.41 -30.75 -33.94
N TRP A 533 6.25 -29.93 -34.98
CA TRP A 533 6.67 -28.52 -34.99
C TRP A 533 5.87 -27.67 -34.01
N TYR A 534 4.54 -27.87 -33.93
CA TYR A 534 3.67 -27.23 -32.94
C TYR A 534 4.03 -27.66 -31.50
N PHE A 535 4.35 -28.94 -31.29
CA PHE A 535 4.87 -29.45 -30.03
C PHE A 535 6.22 -28.80 -29.69
N ILE A 536 7.17 -28.70 -30.63
CA ILE A 536 8.47 -28.03 -30.43
C ILE A 536 8.31 -26.54 -30.10
N PHE A 537 7.33 -25.86 -30.70
CA PHE A 537 7.08 -24.44 -30.42
C PHE A 537 6.39 -24.22 -29.06
N LEU A 538 5.59 -25.18 -28.59
CA LEU A 538 5.00 -25.19 -27.25
C LEU A 538 6.00 -25.64 -26.17
N LEU A 539 6.92 -26.55 -26.51
CA LEU A 539 8.04 -27.04 -25.71
C LEU A 539 9.00 -25.86 -25.42
N GLY A 540 8.87 -25.25 -24.24
CA GLY A 540 9.80 -24.21 -23.77
C GLY A 540 9.18 -22.82 -23.59
N SER A 541 7.86 -22.69 -23.63
CA SER A 541 7.21 -21.40 -23.46
C SER A 541 7.20 -20.94 -21.99
N LYS A 542 8.18 -20.09 -21.64
CA LYS A 542 8.28 -19.41 -20.34
C LYS A 542 7.04 -18.59 -20.02
N TYR A 543 6.63 -18.59 -18.77
CA TYR A 543 5.55 -17.74 -18.28
C TYR A 543 5.89 -17.17 -16.89
N TYR A 544 5.16 -16.12 -16.53
CA TYR A 544 5.45 -15.30 -15.36
C TYR A 544 4.31 -15.39 -14.34
N ILE A 545 4.66 -15.37 -13.06
CA ILE A 545 3.75 -15.19 -11.92
C ILE A 545 4.36 -14.05 -11.10
N SER A 546 3.62 -12.97 -10.86
CA SER A 546 4.14 -11.84 -10.09
C SER A 546 4.38 -12.23 -8.65
N GLN A 547 5.36 -11.57 -8.01
CA GLN A 547 5.61 -11.76 -6.60
C GLN A 547 4.37 -11.48 -5.73
N THR A 548 3.56 -10.50 -6.11
CA THR A 548 2.30 -10.20 -5.43
C THR A 548 1.25 -11.30 -5.62
N GLU A 549 1.21 -12.00 -6.75
CA GLU A 549 0.37 -13.19 -6.89
C GLU A 549 0.86 -14.34 -6.00
N VAL A 550 2.19 -14.53 -5.90
CA VAL A 550 2.81 -15.50 -4.99
C VAL A 550 2.47 -15.21 -3.54
N ASP A 551 2.47 -13.96 -3.11
CA ASP A 551 2.00 -13.56 -1.77
C ASP A 551 0.55 -13.99 -1.53
N GLY A 552 -0.36 -13.76 -2.49
CA GLY A 552 -1.73 -14.25 -2.40
C GLY A 552 -1.83 -15.78 -2.32
N LEU A 553 -0.98 -16.52 -3.04
CA LEU A 553 -0.91 -17.98 -2.93
C LEU A 553 -0.40 -18.45 -1.56
N SER A 554 0.49 -17.70 -0.91
CA SER A 554 0.95 -17.97 0.46
C SER A 554 -0.18 -17.79 1.48
N VAL A 555 -1.09 -16.84 1.26
CA VAL A 555 -2.32 -16.69 2.06
C VAL A 555 -3.19 -17.92 1.88
N LEU A 556 -3.41 -18.35 0.63
CA LEU A 556 -4.19 -19.54 0.30
C LEU A 556 -3.59 -20.82 0.90
N GLU A 557 -2.27 -20.93 1.01
CA GLU A 557 -1.56 -22.05 1.65
C GLU A 557 -1.87 -22.15 3.16
N ARG A 558 -2.05 -21.00 3.83
CA ARG A 558 -2.32 -20.91 5.28
C ARG A 558 -3.77 -21.24 5.65
N LEU A 559 -4.68 -21.24 4.68
CA LEU A 559 -6.08 -21.58 4.90
C LEU A 559 -6.29 -23.08 5.11
N PRO A 560 -7.39 -23.49 5.79
CA PRO A 560 -7.79 -24.90 5.88
C PRO A 560 -7.84 -25.55 4.49
N LYS A 561 -7.43 -26.82 4.41
CA LYS A 561 -7.45 -27.57 3.14
C LYS A 561 -8.87 -27.62 2.59
N GLY A 562 -8.98 -27.27 1.31
CA GLY A 562 -10.24 -27.24 0.58
C GLY A 562 -10.04 -27.20 -0.93
N ARG A 563 -11.15 -27.16 -1.64
CA ARG A 563 -11.19 -27.10 -3.10
C ARG A 563 -11.29 -25.67 -3.59
N VAL A 564 -10.37 -25.30 -4.47
CA VAL A 564 -10.21 -23.96 -5.04
C VAL A 564 -10.67 -23.95 -6.48
N LEU A 565 -11.66 -23.11 -6.79
CA LEU A 565 -12.05 -22.82 -8.16
C LEU A 565 -11.09 -21.79 -8.76
N ALA A 566 -10.42 -22.15 -9.86
CA ALA A 566 -9.65 -21.24 -10.71
C ALA A 566 -10.26 -21.21 -12.11
N TYR A 567 -10.32 -20.03 -12.73
CA TYR A 567 -11.00 -19.88 -14.02
C TYR A 567 -10.22 -20.54 -15.17
N ASP A 568 -10.88 -21.43 -15.92
CA ASP A 568 -10.37 -21.90 -17.22
C ASP A 568 -10.56 -20.80 -18.27
N LYS A 569 -9.72 -19.76 -18.22
CA LYS A 569 -9.78 -18.61 -19.13
C LYS A 569 -8.37 -18.25 -19.57
N ASP A 570 -8.22 -17.92 -20.84
CA ASP A 570 -7.00 -17.34 -21.40
C ASP A 570 -7.32 -16.02 -22.12
N CYS A 571 -6.30 -15.24 -22.44
CA CYS A 571 -6.47 -14.04 -23.25
C CYS A 571 -5.41 -13.93 -24.32
N ILE A 572 -5.72 -14.38 -25.54
CA ILE A 572 -4.78 -14.39 -26.67
C ILE A 572 -4.37 -12.97 -27.08
N ARG A 573 -5.28 -11.99 -27.00
CA ARG A 573 -5.08 -10.62 -27.50
C ARG A 573 -4.60 -9.61 -26.45
N CYS A 574 -4.54 -9.99 -25.18
CA CYS A 574 -4.07 -9.11 -24.11
C CYS A 574 -2.59 -8.78 -24.33
N LYS A 575 -2.25 -7.51 -24.09
CA LYS A 575 -0.86 -7.04 -24.08
C LYS A 575 -0.38 -6.92 -22.64
N PHE A 576 0.92 -7.10 -22.45
CA PHE A 576 1.57 -7.03 -21.16
C PHE A 576 2.89 -6.27 -21.30
N GLU A 577 3.23 -5.46 -20.30
CA GLU A 577 4.52 -4.77 -20.23
C GLU A 577 5.63 -5.67 -19.68
N THR A 578 5.26 -6.76 -18.99
CA THR A 578 6.20 -7.77 -18.50
C THR A 578 6.88 -8.51 -19.65
N GLN A 579 8.12 -8.96 -19.43
CA GLN A 579 8.88 -9.70 -20.44
C GLN A 579 8.17 -10.98 -20.91
N TYR A 580 7.51 -11.68 -19.98
CA TYR A 580 6.74 -12.89 -20.26
C TYR A 580 5.28 -12.68 -19.89
N LYS A 581 4.40 -13.28 -20.68
CA LYS A 581 2.96 -13.25 -20.44
C LYS A 581 2.60 -13.97 -19.12
N PRO A 582 1.71 -13.40 -18.29
CA PRO A 582 1.28 -14.04 -17.05
C PRO A 582 0.70 -15.44 -17.25
N ALA A 583 0.99 -16.37 -16.34
CA ALA A 583 0.57 -17.77 -16.38
C ALA A 583 -0.95 -17.90 -16.62
N ALA A 584 -1.72 -17.19 -15.81
CA ALA A 584 -3.17 -17.17 -15.90
C ALA A 584 -3.69 -16.62 -17.23
N ALA A 585 -3.09 -15.57 -17.77
CA ALA A 585 -3.49 -15.03 -19.08
C ALA A 585 -3.18 -15.99 -20.24
N ARG A 586 -2.33 -17.01 -20.01
CA ARG A 586 -2.09 -18.14 -20.93
C ARG A 586 -3.02 -19.33 -20.68
N GLY A 587 -3.94 -19.22 -19.73
CA GLY A 587 -4.82 -20.31 -19.29
C GLY A 587 -4.13 -21.35 -18.38
N ILE A 588 -2.86 -21.16 -18.04
CA ILE A 588 -2.12 -22.07 -17.16
C ILE A 588 -2.55 -21.75 -15.74
N LYS A 589 -3.26 -22.66 -15.06
CA LYS A 589 -3.75 -22.49 -13.68
C LYS A 589 -3.27 -23.57 -12.71
N SER A 590 -2.48 -24.54 -13.19
CA SER A 590 -1.94 -25.65 -12.39
C SER A 590 -1.05 -25.17 -11.23
N TYR A 591 -0.43 -23.99 -11.35
CA TYR A 591 0.41 -23.43 -10.30
C TYR A 591 -0.38 -23.10 -9.02
N VAL A 592 -1.68 -22.79 -9.10
CA VAL A 592 -2.51 -22.44 -7.94
C VAL A 592 -2.46 -23.56 -6.91
N GLY A 593 -2.76 -24.80 -7.32
CA GLY A 593 -2.69 -25.97 -6.45
C GLY A 593 -1.28 -26.40 -6.09
N ARG A 594 -0.32 -26.30 -7.04
CA ARG A 594 1.09 -26.64 -6.76
C ARG A 594 1.71 -25.77 -5.68
N MET A 595 1.40 -24.47 -5.66
CA MET A 595 2.00 -23.50 -4.75
C MET A 595 1.23 -23.38 -3.44
N SER A 596 -0.12 -23.38 -3.47
CA SER A 596 -0.93 -23.32 -2.24
C SER A 596 -1.11 -24.67 -1.55
N GLY A 597 -0.85 -25.77 -2.26
CA GLY A 597 -1.16 -27.13 -1.81
C GLY A 597 -2.66 -27.40 -1.65
N GLN A 598 -3.55 -26.59 -2.23
CA GLN A 598 -5.00 -26.80 -2.23
C GLN A 598 -5.42 -27.69 -3.42
N GLU A 599 -6.59 -28.35 -3.31
CA GLU A 599 -7.18 -29.07 -4.45
C GLU A 599 -7.71 -28.05 -5.46
N THR A 600 -7.09 -27.91 -6.63
CA THR A 600 -7.51 -26.91 -7.63
C THR A 600 -8.43 -27.53 -8.68
N LEU A 601 -9.62 -26.96 -8.84
CA LEU A 601 -10.53 -27.22 -9.95
C LEU A 601 -10.47 -26.08 -10.96
N ILE A 602 -10.08 -26.40 -12.19
CA ILE A 602 -10.02 -25.45 -13.29
C ILE A 602 -11.34 -25.52 -14.05
N ASP A 603 -12.15 -24.47 -13.99
CA ASP A 603 -13.48 -24.44 -14.60
C ASP A 603 -13.97 -23.01 -14.85
N PHE A 604 -14.80 -22.83 -15.88
CA PHE A 604 -15.37 -21.52 -16.23
C PHE A 604 -16.91 -21.49 -16.20
N SER A 605 -17.57 -22.60 -15.85
CA SER A 605 -19.05 -22.67 -15.86
C SER A 605 -19.66 -21.72 -14.83
N PHE A 606 -18.97 -21.48 -13.73
CA PHE A 606 -19.34 -20.49 -12.72
C PHE A 606 -19.45 -19.06 -13.28
N SER A 607 -18.45 -18.62 -14.07
CA SER A 607 -18.38 -17.25 -14.58
C SER A 607 -19.43 -16.94 -15.67
N ILE A 608 -19.90 -17.97 -16.39
CA ILE A 608 -20.90 -17.85 -17.47
C ILE A 608 -22.32 -18.25 -17.03
N ALA A 609 -22.53 -18.50 -15.74
CA ALA A 609 -23.83 -18.84 -15.21
C ALA A 609 -24.87 -17.75 -15.51
N LYS A 610 -26.08 -18.13 -15.91
CA LYS A 610 -27.13 -17.19 -16.33
C LYS A 610 -27.78 -16.42 -15.19
N THR A 611 -27.71 -16.95 -13.97
CA THR A 611 -28.24 -16.34 -12.77
C THR A 611 -27.29 -16.56 -11.60
N SER A 612 -27.36 -15.71 -10.57
CA SER A 612 -26.60 -15.89 -9.32
C SER A 612 -26.94 -17.22 -8.64
N LYS A 613 -28.20 -17.67 -8.71
CA LYS A 613 -28.64 -18.96 -8.17
C LYS A 613 -27.98 -20.14 -8.90
N ASP A 614 -27.86 -20.08 -10.22
CA ASP A 614 -27.15 -21.11 -10.99
C ASP A 614 -25.65 -21.12 -10.66
N ALA A 615 -25.04 -19.93 -10.55
CA ALA A 615 -23.63 -19.78 -10.18
C ALA A 615 -23.37 -20.41 -8.80
N ARG A 616 -24.21 -20.10 -7.81
CA ARG A 616 -24.15 -20.68 -6.47
C ARG A 616 -24.30 -22.21 -6.51
N LYS A 617 -25.27 -22.72 -7.27
CA LYS A 617 -25.47 -24.17 -7.41
C LYS A 617 -24.26 -24.87 -8.05
N ILE A 618 -23.52 -24.20 -8.94
CA ILE A 618 -22.27 -24.72 -9.51
C ILE A 618 -21.20 -24.84 -8.42
N LEU A 619 -21.06 -23.84 -7.55
CA LEU A 619 -20.12 -23.90 -6.43
C LEU A 619 -20.47 -25.05 -5.47
N GLU A 620 -21.75 -25.17 -5.09
CA GLU A 620 -22.27 -26.22 -4.21
C GLU A 620 -22.08 -27.62 -4.81
N ASN A 621 -22.51 -27.83 -6.07
CA ASN A 621 -22.39 -29.14 -6.74
C ASN A 621 -20.94 -29.61 -6.92
N LYS A 622 -20.01 -28.66 -7.00
CA LYS A 622 -18.58 -28.94 -7.18
C LYS A 622 -17.82 -28.97 -5.85
N ASN A 623 -18.50 -28.79 -4.71
CA ASN A 623 -17.90 -28.71 -3.38
C ASN A 623 -16.73 -27.72 -3.34
N ILE A 624 -16.93 -26.51 -3.88
CA ILE A 624 -15.90 -25.46 -3.84
C ILE A 624 -15.87 -24.86 -2.43
N ASP A 625 -14.67 -24.67 -1.87
CA ASP A 625 -14.48 -23.96 -0.61
C ASP A 625 -14.01 -22.52 -0.84
N TYR A 626 -13.20 -22.33 -1.90
CA TYR A 626 -12.61 -21.04 -2.23
C TYR A 626 -12.70 -20.73 -3.73
N VAL A 627 -12.91 -19.46 -4.07
CA VAL A 627 -12.77 -18.93 -5.44
C VAL A 627 -11.51 -18.08 -5.49
N TYR A 628 -10.63 -18.39 -6.44
CA TYR A 628 -9.36 -17.70 -6.67
C TYR A 628 -9.40 -16.95 -7.98
N LEU A 629 -9.24 -15.62 -7.92
CA LEU A 629 -9.27 -14.73 -9.07
C LEU A 629 -7.93 -14.02 -9.21
N VAL A 630 -7.52 -13.78 -10.46
CA VAL A 630 -6.27 -13.05 -10.75
C VAL A 630 -6.47 -11.82 -11.60
N LYS A 631 -5.53 -10.89 -11.51
CA LYS A 631 -5.63 -9.55 -12.10
C LYS A 631 -4.26 -9.12 -12.64
N TYR A 632 -4.18 -8.82 -13.93
CA TYR A 632 -2.96 -8.42 -14.64
C TYR A 632 -3.31 -7.52 -15.82
N GLU A 633 -3.00 -6.23 -15.78
CA GLU A 633 -3.20 -5.31 -16.91
C GLU A 633 -4.58 -5.51 -17.58
N ASP A 634 -4.61 -5.92 -18.85
CA ASP A 634 -5.84 -6.17 -19.63
C ASP A 634 -6.55 -7.51 -19.29
N TYR A 635 -5.96 -8.34 -18.43
CA TYR A 635 -6.49 -9.62 -17.97
C TYR A 635 -6.94 -9.54 -16.51
N ILE A 636 -8.20 -9.20 -16.29
CA ILE A 636 -8.80 -9.13 -14.96
C ILE A 636 -9.94 -10.14 -14.86
N GLU A 637 -9.89 -10.99 -13.83
CA GLU A 637 -10.96 -11.92 -13.46
C GLU A 637 -11.86 -11.28 -12.41
N HIS A 638 -13.18 -11.47 -12.56
CA HIS A 638 -14.20 -10.92 -11.67
C HIS A 638 -15.23 -11.99 -11.34
N LEU A 639 -15.88 -11.84 -10.18
CA LEU A 639 -17.09 -12.59 -9.87
C LEU A 639 -18.21 -12.25 -10.87
N PRO A 640 -19.04 -13.22 -11.27
CA PRO A 640 -20.12 -12.99 -12.23
C PRO A 640 -21.31 -12.20 -11.66
N TYR A 641 -21.46 -12.19 -10.33
CA TYR A 641 -22.55 -11.54 -9.59
C TYR A 641 -22.03 -10.96 -8.27
N LEU A 642 -22.90 -10.26 -7.55
CA LEU A 642 -22.56 -9.71 -6.24
C LEU A 642 -22.17 -10.83 -5.26
N PRO A 643 -21.13 -10.64 -4.41
CA PRO A 643 -20.67 -11.66 -3.48
C PRO A 643 -21.76 -12.19 -2.55
N GLN A 644 -22.67 -11.32 -2.08
CA GLN A 644 -23.75 -11.70 -1.18
C GLN A 644 -24.72 -12.71 -1.83
N ASP A 645 -25.03 -12.52 -3.12
CA ASP A 645 -25.91 -13.43 -3.87
C ASP A 645 -25.25 -14.81 -4.10
N LEU A 646 -23.92 -14.82 -4.15
CA LEU A 646 -23.11 -16.02 -4.35
C LEU A 646 -22.82 -16.76 -3.03
N GLY A 647 -23.14 -16.15 -1.87
CA GLY A 647 -22.74 -16.67 -0.57
C GLY A 647 -21.23 -16.65 -0.37
N LEU A 648 -20.55 -15.62 -0.87
CA LEU A 648 -19.10 -15.47 -0.79
C LEU A 648 -18.70 -14.33 0.15
N SER A 649 -17.65 -14.57 0.94
CA SER A 649 -16.95 -13.53 1.70
C SER A 649 -15.54 -13.36 1.15
N LYS A 650 -15.13 -12.09 0.92
CA LYS A 650 -13.74 -11.79 0.54
C LYS A 650 -12.87 -12.02 1.76
N ILE A 651 -11.87 -12.89 1.64
CA ILE A 651 -10.93 -13.16 2.73
C ILE A 651 -9.58 -12.51 2.52
N TYR A 652 -9.20 -12.24 1.27
CA TYR A 652 -7.95 -11.57 0.96
C TYR A 652 -8.00 -10.92 -0.42
N SER A 653 -7.32 -9.79 -0.56
CA SER A 653 -7.11 -9.12 -1.84
C SER A 653 -5.78 -8.38 -1.83
N ASN A 654 -5.12 -8.36 -2.98
CA ASN A 654 -4.00 -7.48 -3.29
C ASN A 654 -4.09 -7.06 -4.77
N ALA A 655 -3.02 -6.48 -5.32
CA ALA A 655 -2.99 -6.01 -6.70
C ALA A 655 -3.26 -7.10 -7.75
N ASN A 656 -2.82 -8.35 -7.52
CA ASN A 656 -2.87 -9.42 -8.53
C ASN A 656 -3.80 -10.57 -8.18
N THR A 657 -4.27 -10.67 -6.93
CA THR A 657 -5.02 -11.82 -6.42
C THR A 657 -6.24 -11.37 -5.62
N GLU A 658 -7.35 -12.10 -5.77
CA GLU A 658 -8.45 -12.09 -4.81
C GLU A 658 -8.82 -13.51 -4.41
N ILE A 659 -9.12 -13.70 -3.12
CA ILE A 659 -9.54 -14.97 -2.56
C ILE A 659 -10.88 -14.78 -1.86
N TRP A 660 -11.84 -15.60 -2.25
CA TRP A 660 -13.19 -15.58 -1.72
C TRP A 660 -13.49 -16.94 -1.09
N LYS A 661 -14.10 -16.94 0.09
CA LYS A 661 -14.54 -18.14 0.80
C LYS A 661 -16.05 -18.30 0.68
N ILE A 662 -16.52 -19.54 0.52
CA ILE A 662 -17.95 -19.84 0.60
C ILE A 662 -18.42 -19.80 2.06
N ASN A 663 -19.54 -19.12 2.30
CA ASN A 663 -20.16 -18.93 3.62
C ASN A 663 -20.94 -20.16 4.11
#